data_AF-A0A378YEH2-F1
#
_entry.id   AF-A0A378YEH2-F1
#
_cell.length_a   1.000
_cell.length_b   1.000
_cell.length_c   1.000
_cell.angle_alpha   90.00
_cell.angle_beta   90.00
_cell.angle_gamma   90.00
#
_symmetry.space_group_name_H-M   'P 1'
#
loop_
_entity.id
_entity.type
_entity.pdbx_description
1 polymer ?
#
loop_
_entity_poly.entity_id
_entity_poly.type
_entity_poly.pdbx_seq_one_letter_code
_entity_poly.pdbx_strand_id
1 'polypeptide(L)'
;MTATADPPQLAELTTALATHRLINVCGPLGVGKTHLVESLSTTTRVDALATVDGPGLLADPAAGHGAGEHRPAESAVARGTASRPGVRPETARSAAPPLGTGRRGGERADRPSPAAGDGVADVHRGTVGAVIASEACMGGAALVLDEADAPGRLGTVRAVVDHYPGQVVVVTRKPLASYPVWSGLDMATIRVGPLPDARIDDAARDAGIADPAVRAWVTRTAGGIPLVVYAAARALRAGVPPTVPGALADRIAQELLERLSRESPGRRWQHALRLLATAGSADEAGLAGGPELFTLVSGLSVVVPGPLGLSIAEPYREILELAYAWRQPDGHRKVRDRIAIRALARLSEEADAERRAALAEQALFLTAPAPVRATLFPPVPGNRPVHQATAADADDIARLMRQWSHRSGFAPDRAERVVDGWSATDISSFHLVRDEEGRLVGLANLMPIADHTADSIEPLLQQHSDAIIGDRRGGLLLGAAFGTDRAAHARILRHTLAVGTRAGDLVVSTANPDYLNLLRALRFDPHGPLRDDLYRSGRAPEVYSNDFTAGSGRHWLQRFSGIPDAPTPEDVAAALHAIDDPAALATSPLLTSPITPTATALRRWLHAMIAELAAAADPVTAEAGTILAAYYTRPSATHVQVASRLHLSRATYFRRLRHGLTLIATRHRHDQPAAYG
;
A
#
# COMPACT_ATOMS: atom_id res chain seq x y z
N MET A 1 -19.33 26.93 26.53
CA MET A 1 -19.52 26.45 25.14
C MET A 1 -19.35 27.65 24.22
N THR A 2 -18.13 27.88 23.73
CA THR A 2 -17.88 28.83 22.63
C THR A 2 -18.51 28.23 21.38
N ALA A 3 -19.39 28.97 20.70
CA ALA A 3 -20.02 28.55 19.45
C ALA A 3 -18.93 28.23 18.42
N THR A 4 -18.60 26.94 18.28
CA THR A 4 -17.75 26.48 17.20
C THR A 4 -18.55 26.66 15.93
N ALA A 5 -18.04 27.49 15.01
CA ALA A 5 -18.65 27.70 13.70
C ALA A 5 -19.11 26.37 13.11
N ASP A 6 -20.34 26.36 12.59
CA ASP A 6 -20.91 25.17 11.96
C ASP A 6 -19.97 24.66 10.86
N PRO A 7 -19.89 23.33 10.68
CA PRO A 7 -19.06 22.77 9.63
C PRO A 7 -19.51 23.35 8.27
N PRO A 8 -18.59 23.70 7.35
CA PRO A 8 -18.94 24.30 6.06
C PRO A 8 -19.92 23.42 5.26
N GLN A 9 -19.89 22.11 5.47
CA GLN A 9 -20.82 21.14 4.88
C GLN A 9 -22.26 21.32 5.34
N LEU A 10 -22.54 21.92 6.51
CA LEU A 10 -23.91 22.18 6.95
C LEU A 10 -24.54 23.29 6.10
N ALA A 11 -23.79 24.36 5.83
CA ALA A 11 -24.25 25.42 4.94
C ALA A 11 -24.48 24.89 3.52
N GLU A 12 -23.56 24.07 3.00
CA GLU A 12 -23.71 23.38 1.71
C GLU A 12 -24.97 22.50 1.68
N LEU A 13 -25.23 21.73 2.75
CA LEU A 13 -26.41 20.88 2.88
C LEU A 13 -27.70 21.68 2.93
N THR A 14 -27.73 22.80 3.66
CA THR A 14 -28.88 23.70 3.68
C THR A 14 -29.13 24.32 2.30
N THR A 15 -28.08 24.75 1.59
CA THR A 15 -28.20 25.27 0.22
C THR A 15 -28.70 24.20 -0.74
N ALA A 16 -28.17 22.98 -0.68
CA ALA A 16 -28.60 21.86 -1.51
C ALA A 16 -30.06 21.47 -1.26
N LEU A 17 -30.51 21.52 0.00
CA LEU A 17 -31.92 21.34 0.36
C LEU A 17 -32.81 22.43 -0.23
N ALA A 18 -32.33 23.66 -0.42
CA ALA A 18 -33.14 24.68 -1.06
C ALA A 18 -33.32 24.46 -2.58
N THR A 19 -32.38 23.77 -3.24
CA THR A 19 -32.33 23.69 -4.71
C THR A 19 -32.59 22.31 -5.30
N HIS A 20 -32.39 21.23 -4.56
CA HIS A 20 -32.53 19.85 -5.06
C HIS A 20 -33.56 19.05 -4.27
N ARG A 21 -34.32 18.22 -4.98
CA ARG A 21 -35.22 17.23 -4.37
C ARG A 21 -34.46 16.05 -3.78
N LEU A 22 -33.38 15.62 -4.44
CA LEU A 22 -32.57 14.49 -4.02
C LEU A 22 -31.16 14.95 -3.66
N ILE A 23 -30.71 14.56 -2.48
CA ILE A 23 -29.38 14.89 -1.98
C ILE A 23 -28.70 13.61 -1.52
N ASN A 24 -27.47 13.40 -1.96
CA ASN A 24 -26.62 12.34 -1.46
C ASN A 24 -25.56 12.91 -0.52
N VAL A 25 -25.60 12.52 0.75
CA VAL A 25 -24.53 12.82 1.70
C VAL A 25 -23.62 11.58 1.78
N CYS A 26 -22.40 11.70 1.25
CA CYS A 26 -21.48 10.58 1.13
C CYS A 26 -20.11 10.84 1.77
N GLY A 27 -19.35 9.78 2.05
CA GLY A 27 -18.04 9.89 2.70
C GLY A 27 -17.65 8.65 3.51
N PRO A 28 -16.43 8.60 4.07
CA PRO A 28 -15.89 7.42 4.75
C PRO A 28 -16.77 6.88 5.90
N LEU A 29 -16.55 5.61 6.26
CA LEU A 29 -17.25 4.96 7.36
C LEU A 29 -17.04 5.70 8.69
N GLY A 30 -18.10 6.24 9.28
CA GLY A 30 -18.01 6.87 10.61
C GLY A 30 -17.43 8.29 10.61
N VAL A 31 -17.35 8.96 9.45
CA VAL A 31 -16.90 10.35 9.32
C VAL A 31 -17.85 11.40 9.92
N GLY A 32 -19.07 11.00 10.31
CA GLY A 32 -20.05 11.90 10.95
C GLY A 32 -21.20 12.36 10.05
N LYS A 33 -21.46 11.69 8.92
CA LYS A 33 -22.57 12.01 8.00
C LYS A 33 -23.94 12.08 8.68
N THR A 34 -24.26 11.08 9.50
CA THR A 34 -25.53 11.03 10.24
C THR A 34 -25.67 12.23 11.17
N HIS A 35 -24.61 12.59 11.89
CA HIS A 35 -24.61 13.78 12.76
C HIS A 35 -24.77 15.08 11.98
N LEU A 36 -24.15 15.20 10.80
CA LEU A 36 -24.34 16.35 9.92
C LEU A 36 -25.82 16.51 9.52
N VAL A 37 -26.47 15.40 9.15
CA VAL A 37 -27.89 15.42 8.76
C VAL A 37 -28.81 15.66 9.96
N GLU A 38 -28.50 15.11 11.13
CA GLU A 38 -29.24 15.35 12.39
C GLU A 38 -29.15 16.81 12.88
N SER A 39 -28.18 17.59 12.37
CA SER A 39 -28.07 19.02 12.69
C SER A 39 -29.10 19.87 11.92
N LEU A 40 -29.85 19.28 10.98
CA LEU A 40 -30.94 19.96 10.29
C LEU A 40 -32.20 20.01 11.16
N SER A 41 -32.78 21.21 11.32
CA SER A 41 -33.92 21.46 12.19
C SER A 41 -35.22 20.75 11.81
N THR A 42 -35.32 20.18 10.60
CA THR A 42 -36.57 19.63 10.03
C THR A 42 -36.30 18.36 9.21
N THR A 43 -35.86 17.28 9.87
CA THR A 43 -35.66 15.98 9.21
C THR A 43 -36.41 14.86 9.92
N THR A 44 -36.98 13.94 9.14
CA THR A 44 -37.43 12.64 9.68
C THR A 44 -36.52 11.55 9.18
N ARG A 45 -35.97 10.76 10.10
CA ARG A 45 -35.02 9.69 9.79
C ARG A 45 -35.73 8.36 9.72
N VAL A 46 -35.53 7.65 8.62
CA VAL A 46 -35.98 6.27 8.43
C VAL A 46 -34.74 5.40 8.25
N ASP A 47 -34.61 4.40 9.12
CA ASP A 47 -33.58 3.38 8.97
C ASP A 47 -33.97 2.44 7.83
N ALA A 48 -33.15 2.38 6.77
CA ALA A 48 -33.38 1.48 5.65
C ALA A 48 -33.36 -0.01 6.08
N LEU A 49 -32.81 -0.34 7.25
CA LEU A 49 -32.83 -1.70 7.82
C LEU A 49 -34.21 -2.13 8.33
N ALA A 50 -34.95 -1.23 8.97
CA ALA A 50 -36.21 -1.58 9.62
C ALA A 50 -37.32 -2.02 8.64
N THR A 51 -37.09 -1.80 7.34
CA THR A 51 -38.05 -2.09 6.27
C THR A 51 -37.87 -3.46 5.61
N VAL A 52 -36.86 -4.25 5.98
CA VAL A 52 -36.55 -5.53 5.29
C VAL A 52 -36.73 -6.78 6.16
N ASP A 53 -36.84 -6.66 7.49
CA ASP A 53 -36.96 -7.80 8.39
C ASP A 53 -38.41 -8.34 8.49
N GLY A 54 -38.91 -8.89 7.38
CA GLY A 54 -39.98 -9.91 7.39
C GLY A 54 -39.35 -11.31 7.28
N PRO A 55 -39.71 -12.30 8.12
CA PRO A 55 -39.09 -13.62 8.08
C PRO A 55 -39.61 -14.41 6.86
N GLY A 56 -38.83 -14.42 5.77
CA GLY A 56 -39.18 -15.12 4.52
C GLY A 56 -38.01 -15.93 3.97
N LEU A 57 -38.18 -17.26 4.02
CA LEU A 57 -37.34 -18.33 3.47
C LEU A 57 -36.38 -17.94 2.33
N LEU A 58 -35.07 -18.18 2.53
CA LEU A 58 -34.11 -18.41 1.46
C LEU A 58 -33.72 -19.90 1.46
N ALA A 59 -34.46 -20.69 0.68
CA ALA A 59 -33.99 -21.96 0.17
C ALA A 59 -33.42 -21.73 -1.23
N ASP A 60 -32.18 -22.20 -1.40
CA ASP A 60 -31.32 -22.15 -2.57
C ASP A 60 -31.97 -22.79 -3.82
N PRO A 61 -32.13 -22.10 -4.96
CA PRO A 61 -32.53 -22.73 -6.21
C PRO A 61 -31.43 -22.58 -7.27
N ALA A 62 -30.62 -23.62 -7.46
CA ALA A 62 -30.19 -24.06 -8.80
C ALA A 62 -29.23 -25.26 -8.74
N ALA A 63 -29.74 -26.46 -9.04
CA ALA A 63 -28.96 -27.49 -9.72
C ALA A 63 -29.89 -28.41 -10.53
N GLY A 64 -29.92 -28.18 -11.85
CA GLY A 64 -30.43 -29.11 -12.86
C GLY A 64 -31.42 -28.46 -13.82
N HIS A 65 -31.41 -28.71 -15.13
CA HIS A 65 -30.74 -29.74 -15.93
C HIS A 65 -30.73 -29.27 -17.39
N GLY A 66 -29.85 -29.86 -18.20
CA GLY A 66 -29.93 -29.75 -19.65
C GLY A 66 -29.22 -30.91 -20.34
N ALA A 67 -29.92 -32.03 -20.49
CA ALA A 67 -29.59 -33.08 -21.45
C ALA A 67 -30.86 -33.39 -22.24
N GLY A 68 -30.80 -33.18 -23.56
CA GLY A 68 -31.84 -33.50 -24.53
C GLY A 68 -31.19 -33.84 -25.88
N GLU A 69 -31.58 -35.00 -26.41
CA GLU A 69 -31.02 -35.73 -27.54
C GLU A 69 -31.33 -35.13 -28.93
N HIS A 70 -30.43 -35.33 -29.91
CA HIS A 70 -30.80 -35.78 -31.27
C HIS A 70 -29.58 -36.33 -32.06
N ARG A 71 -29.88 -37.29 -32.94
CA ARG A 71 -29.01 -38.22 -33.71
C ARG A 71 -28.98 -37.76 -35.20
N PRO A 72 -28.35 -38.50 -36.15
CA PRO A 72 -26.94 -38.59 -36.56
C PRO A 72 -26.66 -38.00 -37.98
N ALA A 73 -25.39 -37.84 -38.38
CA ALA A 73 -24.82 -38.25 -39.69
C ALA A 73 -23.43 -37.65 -39.99
N GLU A 74 -22.58 -38.51 -40.58
CA GLU A 74 -21.55 -38.25 -41.59
C GLU A 74 -20.18 -37.60 -41.26
N SER A 75 -19.18 -38.48 -41.38
CA SER A 75 -17.96 -38.38 -42.19
C SER A 75 -16.74 -37.52 -41.77
N ALA A 76 -15.64 -38.29 -41.66
CA ALA A 76 -14.35 -38.07 -42.29
C ALA A 76 -13.17 -37.48 -41.47
N VAL A 77 -12.21 -38.39 -41.21
CA VAL A 77 -10.76 -38.28 -41.49
C VAL A 77 -10.00 -37.09 -40.88
N ALA A 78 -9.13 -37.37 -39.91
CA ALA A 78 -7.67 -37.43 -40.10
C ALA A 78 -6.93 -37.62 -38.77
N ARG A 79 -5.86 -38.40 -38.85
CA ARG A 79 -5.01 -38.88 -37.74
C ARG A 79 -3.99 -37.81 -37.34
N GLY A 80 -3.61 -37.80 -36.06
CA GLY A 80 -2.46 -37.06 -35.55
C GLY A 80 -2.02 -37.59 -34.18
N THR A 81 -1.24 -38.66 -34.19
CA THR A 81 -0.63 -39.34 -33.05
C THR A 81 0.52 -38.55 -32.44
N ALA A 82 0.62 -38.48 -31.10
CA ALA A 82 1.90 -38.41 -30.39
C ALA A 82 1.77 -39.00 -28.98
N SER A 83 2.54 -40.07 -28.77
CA SER A 83 2.59 -40.94 -27.59
C SER A 83 3.26 -40.28 -26.36
N ARG A 84 2.77 -40.65 -25.16
CA ARG A 84 3.51 -40.62 -23.89
C ARG A 84 3.81 -42.06 -23.46
N PRO A 85 5.01 -42.41 -22.98
CA PRO A 85 5.23 -43.67 -22.28
C PRO A 85 4.98 -43.49 -20.77
N GLY A 86 4.34 -44.50 -20.19
CA GLY A 86 4.10 -44.59 -18.76
C GLY A 86 5.21 -45.33 -18.01
N VAL A 87 5.21 -45.16 -16.69
CA VAL A 87 5.73 -46.13 -15.72
C VAL A 87 4.84 -46.05 -14.46
N ARG A 88 4.46 -47.22 -13.93
CA ARG A 88 3.79 -47.52 -12.66
C ARG A 88 4.36 -48.90 -12.22
N PRO A 89 4.13 -49.37 -10.98
CA PRO A 89 4.35 -48.76 -9.67
C PRO A 89 5.06 -49.75 -8.70
N GLU A 90 5.32 -49.36 -7.45
CA GLU A 90 5.53 -50.35 -6.38
C GLU A 90 4.92 -49.89 -5.05
N THR A 91 4.54 -50.90 -4.27
CA THR A 91 3.52 -50.96 -3.23
C THR A 91 4.05 -50.78 -1.81
N ALA A 92 3.22 -50.28 -0.88
CA ALA A 92 3.17 -50.83 0.48
C ALA A 92 1.82 -50.54 1.18
N ARG A 93 1.32 -51.59 1.85
CA ARG A 93 0.01 -51.75 2.51
C ARG A 93 0.03 -51.24 3.95
N SER A 94 -1.13 -50.87 4.49
CA SER A 94 -1.57 -51.23 5.85
C SER A 94 -3.09 -51.09 6.00
N ALA A 95 -3.67 -51.81 6.97
CA ALA A 95 -4.99 -52.44 6.95
C ALA A 95 -6.14 -51.70 7.70
N ALA A 96 -7.37 -51.91 7.19
CA ALA A 96 -8.72 -52.20 7.76
C ALA A 96 -9.00 -52.08 9.29
N PRO A 97 -10.28 -52.01 9.80
CA PRO A 97 -11.53 -52.53 9.21
C PRO A 97 -12.84 -51.68 9.39
N PRO A 98 -14.01 -52.17 8.90
CA PRO A 98 -15.25 -51.40 8.69
C PRO A 98 -16.46 -51.85 9.55
N LEU A 99 -17.47 -50.97 9.67
CA LEU A 99 -18.88 -51.23 10.03
C LEU A 99 -19.68 -50.06 9.42
N GLY A 100 -20.89 -50.13 8.87
CA GLY A 100 -21.91 -51.17 8.75
C GLY A 100 -23.11 -50.52 8.02
N THR A 101 -23.85 -51.34 7.29
CA THR A 101 -25.03 -51.01 6.47
C THR A 101 -26.23 -50.56 7.29
N GLY A 102 -27.04 -49.62 6.78
CA GLY A 102 -28.34 -49.26 7.36
C GLY A 102 -29.29 -48.64 6.34
N ARG A 103 -30.22 -49.45 5.84
CA ARG A 103 -31.27 -49.16 4.87
C ARG A 103 -32.61 -49.02 5.63
N ARG A 104 -33.41 -47.98 5.37
CA ARG A 104 -34.87 -47.82 5.64
C ARG A 104 -35.29 -46.50 4.95
N GLY A 105 -36.35 -46.35 4.15
CA GLY A 105 -37.61 -47.08 4.03
C GLY A 105 -38.75 -46.25 4.65
N GLY A 106 -39.62 -45.64 3.84
CA GLY A 106 -40.84 -44.91 4.25
C GLY A 106 -41.25 -43.86 3.20
N GLU A 107 -42.10 -44.22 2.23
CA GLU A 107 -43.57 -44.00 2.18
C GLU A 107 -43.97 -42.51 2.00
N ARG A 108 -44.43 -42.19 0.77
CA ARG A 108 -45.04 -40.92 0.35
C ARG A 108 -46.56 -41.05 0.38
N ALA A 109 -47.23 -40.07 0.97
CA ALA A 109 -48.67 -39.85 0.89
C ALA A 109 -49.00 -38.67 -0.06
N ASP A 110 -50.17 -38.77 -0.67
CA ASP A 110 -50.73 -37.92 -1.72
C ASP A 110 -51.20 -36.51 -1.30
N ARG A 111 -51.33 -35.65 -2.34
CA ARG A 111 -52.10 -34.38 -2.49
C ARG A 111 -51.41 -33.06 -2.08
N PRO A 112 -51.91 -31.89 -2.55
CA PRO A 112 -52.14 -31.46 -3.94
C PRO A 112 -51.41 -30.13 -4.24
N SER A 113 -51.32 -29.79 -5.53
CA SER A 113 -50.75 -28.55 -6.08
C SER A 113 -51.49 -27.27 -5.62
N PRO A 114 -50.77 -26.16 -5.37
CA PRO A 114 -51.29 -24.84 -5.69
C PRO A 114 -50.35 -24.02 -6.59
N ALA A 115 -51.01 -23.19 -7.39
CA ALA A 115 -50.54 -22.26 -8.39
C ALA A 115 -49.32 -21.39 -8.04
N ALA A 116 -48.50 -21.13 -9.06
CA ALA A 116 -47.47 -20.11 -9.06
C ALA A 116 -48.08 -18.70 -8.95
N GLY A 117 -47.50 -17.85 -8.10
CA GLY A 117 -47.86 -16.44 -7.95
C GLY A 117 -46.64 -15.57 -7.67
N ASP A 118 -46.61 -14.42 -8.33
CA ASP A 118 -45.66 -13.30 -8.30
C ASP A 118 -45.44 -12.66 -6.89
N GLY A 119 -44.74 -13.35 -5.99
CA GLY A 119 -44.69 -12.95 -4.56
C GLY A 119 -43.63 -11.91 -4.15
N VAL A 120 -42.62 -11.58 -4.96
CA VAL A 120 -41.48 -10.75 -4.50
C VAL A 120 -41.68 -9.25 -4.74
N ALA A 121 -42.47 -8.86 -5.75
CA ALA A 121 -42.71 -7.45 -6.06
C ALA A 121 -43.70 -6.75 -5.09
N ASP A 122 -44.62 -7.50 -4.48
CA ASP A 122 -45.66 -6.92 -3.62
C ASP A 122 -45.20 -6.63 -2.18
N VAL A 123 -44.22 -7.38 -1.65
CA VAL A 123 -43.67 -7.14 -0.30
C VAL A 123 -42.91 -5.82 -0.22
N HIS A 124 -42.20 -5.44 -1.29
CA HIS A 124 -41.51 -4.15 -1.35
C HIS A 124 -42.47 -2.96 -1.49
N ARG A 125 -43.59 -3.10 -2.22
CA ARG A 125 -44.61 -2.04 -2.30
C ARG A 125 -45.28 -1.77 -0.96
N GLY A 126 -45.58 -2.80 -0.19
CA GLY A 126 -46.25 -2.65 1.12
C GLY A 126 -45.44 -1.84 2.12
N THR A 127 -44.14 -2.09 2.20
CA THR A 127 -43.26 -1.42 3.16
C THR A 127 -42.91 0.01 2.75
N VAL A 128 -42.67 0.23 1.46
CA VAL A 128 -42.46 1.58 0.89
C VAL A 128 -43.73 2.42 1.05
N GLY A 129 -44.91 1.83 0.81
CA GLY A 129 -46.20 2.49 1.00
C GLY A 129 -46.47 2.90 2.45
N ALA A 130 -46.11 2.06 3.43
CA ALA A 130 -46.28 2.37 4.85
C ALA A 130 -45.40 3.54 5.32
N VAL A 131 -44.13 3.56 4.88
CA VAL A 131 -43.21 4.67 5.19
C VAL A 131 -43.70 5.98 4.55
N ILE A 132 -44.08 5.94 3.27
CA ILE A 132 -44.57 7.12 2.55
C ILE A 132 -45.89 7.64 3.15
N ALA A 133 -46.81 6.74 3.52
CA ALA A 133 -48.10 7.12 4.09
C ALA A 133 -47.99 7.73 5.50
N SER A 134 -47.07 7.24 6.32
CA SER A 134 -46.81 7.81 7.66
C SER A 134 -46.17 9.20 7.59
N GLU A 135 -45.29 9.43 6.59
CA GLU A 135 -44.55 10.69 6.42
C GLU A 135 -45.35 11.77 5.67
N ALA A 136 -46.20 11.38 4.71
CA ALA A 136 -47.03 12.32 3.95
C ALA A 136 -47.96 13.16 4.84
N CYS A 137 -48.21 12.72 6.08
CA CYS A 137 -48.97 13.47 7.08
C CYS A 137 -48.16 14.57 7.79
N MET A 138 -46.82 14.58 7.71
CA MET A 138 -45.93 15.48 8.47
C MET A 138 -45.31 16.59 7.59
N GLY A 139 -46.16 17.30 6.85
CA GLY A 139 -45.80 18.25 5.79
C GLY A 139 -44.55 19.12 6.06
N GLY A 140 -43.54 18.98 5.19
CA GLY A 140 -42.43 19.91 5.03
C GLY A 140 -41.05 19.42 5.48
N ALA A 141 -40.93 18.29 6.20
CA ALA A 141 -39.63 17.75 6.61
C ALA A 141 -38.96 16.96 5.47
N ALA A 142 -37.63 17.03 5.41
CA ALA A 142 -36.86 16.19 4.48
C ALA A 142 -36.75 14.76 5.04
N LEU A 143 -36.96 13.77 4.16
CA LEU A 143 -36.85 12.35 4.49
C LEU A 143 -35.38 11.91 4.42
N VAL A 144 -34.84 11.40 5.52
CA VAL A 144 -33.46 10.92 5.61
C VAL A 144 -33.44 9.40 5.56
N LEU A 145 -32.79 8.87 4.52
CA LEU A 145 -32.56 7.43 4.32
C LEU A 145 -31.10 7.12 4.66
N ASP A 146 -30.86 6.56 5.84
CA ASP A 146 -29.51 6.20 6.31
C ASP A 146 -29.18 4.73 6.03
N GLU A 147 -27.88 4.43 5.96
CA GLU A 147 -27.32 3.08 5.74
C GLU A 147 -27.76 2.37 4.45
N ALA A 148 -27.86 3.12 3.35
CA ALA A 148 -28.33 2.62 2.05
C ALA A 148 -27.32 1.72 1.29
N ASP A 149 -26.09 1.53 1.78
CA ASP A 149 -24.97 0.97 0.99
C ASP A 149 -25.07 -0.53 0.62
N ALA A 150 -25.96 -1.30 1.23
CA ALA A 150 -26.12 -2.71 0.86
C ALA A 150 -26.79 -2.82 -0.52
N PRO A 151 -26.32 -3.70 -1.43
CA PRO A 151 -26.86 -3.79 -2.81
C PRO A 151 -28.38 -3.95 -2.88
N GLY A 152 -28.98 -4.76 -2.01
CA GLY A 152 -30.43 -4.92 -1.93
C GLY A 152 -31.18 -3.67 -1.44
N ARG A 153 -30.54 -2.82 -0.62
CA ARG A 153 -31.15 -1.61 -0.07
C ARG A 153 -31.16 -0.46 -1.07
N LEU A 154 -30.14 -0.36 -1.94
CA LEU A 154 -30.11 0.69 -2.96
C LEU A 154 -31.34 0.64 -3.89
N GLY A 155 -31.84 -0.57 -4.21
CA GLY A 155 -33.07 -0.74 -4.97
C GLY A 155 -34.31 -0.24 -4.22
N THR A 156 -34.44 -0.59 -2.94
CA THR A 156 -35.55 -0.11 -2.09
C THR A 156 -35.50 1.42 -1.90
N VAL A 157 -34.33 1.98 -1.64
CA VAL A 157 -34.13 3.43 -1.49
C VAL A 157 -34.45 4.16 -2.79
N ARG A 158 -34.11 3.59 -3.95
CA ARG A 158 -34.51 4.12 -5.26
C ARG A 158 -36.03 4.17 -5.42
N ALA A 159 -36.72 3.09 -5.05
CA ALA A 159 -38.17 3.04 -5.09
C ALA A 159 -38.81 4.10 -4.18
N VAL A 160 -38.29 4.32 -2.96
CA VAL A 160 -38.76 5.39 -2.07
C VAL A 160 -38.57 6.76 -2.71
N VAL A 161 -37.38 7.03 -3.26
CA VAL A 161 -37.05 8.30 -3.93
C VAL A 161 -37.99 8.58 -5.11
N ASP A 162 -38.32 7.56 -5.90
CA ASP A 162 -39.20 7.74 -7.07
C ASP A 162 -40.65 8.10 -6.67
N HIS A 163 -41.12 7.60 -5.52
CA HIS A 163 -42.51 7.77 -5.08
C HIS A 163 -42.72 8.90 -4.06
N TYR A 164 -41.68 9.30 -3.31
CA TYR A 164 -41.80 10.33 -2.27
C TYR A 164 -41.72 11.73 -2.88
N PRO A 165 -42.79 12.56 -2.83
CA PRO A 165 -42.83 13.84 -3.52
C PRO A 165 -41.96 14.93 -2.88
N GLY A 166 -41.58 14.76 -1.61
CA GLY A 166 -40.76 15.71 -0.87
C GLY A 166 -39.25 15.56 -1.11
N GLN A 167 -38.47 16.25 -0.29
CA GLN A 167 -37.01 16.19 -0.32
C GLN A 167 -36.50 14.91 0.33
N VAL A 168 -35.53 14.27 -0.31
CA VAL A 168 -34.90 13.04 0.18
C VAL A 168 -33.40 13.25 0.33
N VAL A 169 -32.88 12.97 1.51
CA VAL A 169 -31.46 12.92 1.81
C VAL A 169 -31.06 11.46 1.98
N VAL A 170 -30.21 10.95 1.10
CA VAL A 170 -29.68 9.58 1.18
C VAL A 170 -28.26 9.63 1.71
N VAL A 171 -28.02 8.96 2.83
CA VAL A 171 -26.71 8.86 3.47
C VAL A 171 -26.02 7.56 3.06
N THR A 172 -24.91 7.68 2.35
CA THR A 172 -24.14 6.55 1.84
C THR A 172 -22.65 6.69 2.15
N ARG A 173 -21.88 5.64 1.94
CA ARG A 173 -20.42 5.66 2.06
C ARG A 173 -19.76 6.00 0.73
N LYS A 174 -20.34 5.53 -0.37
CA LYS A 174 -19.92 5.85 -1.75
C LYS A 174 -20.92 6.82 -2.39
N PRO A 175 -20.49 7.71 -3.31
CA PRO A 175 -21.42 8.57 -4.04
C PRO A 175 -22.46 7.73 -4.78
N LEU A 176 -23.75 8.08 -4.69
CA LEU A 176 -24.80 7.33 -5.39
C LEU A 176 -24.58 7.30 -6.91
N ALA A 177 -24.03 8.37 -7.48
CA ALA A 177 -23.70 8.44 -8.90
C ALA A 177 -22.69 7.37 -9.37
N SER A 178 -21.98 6.71 -8.46
CA SER A 178 -21.11 5.57 -8.80
C SER A 178 -21.87 4.28 -9.13
N TYR A 179 -23.18 4.24 -8.85
CA TYR A 179 -24.06 3.11 -9.16
C TYR A 179 -24.86 3.41 -10.43
N PRO A 180 -24.87 2.51 -11.44
CA PRO A 180 -25.56 2.76 -12.71
C PRO A 180 -27.04 3.16 -12.58
N VAL A 181 -27.77 2.55 -11.63
CA VAL A 181 -29.21 2.81 -11.37
C VAL A 181 -29.48 4.25 -10.89
N TRP A 182 -28.46 4.93 -10.40
CA TRP A 182 -28.54 6.30 -9.86
C TRP A 182 -27.89 7.33 -10.79
N SER A 183 -27.32 6.91 -11.92
CA SER A 183 -26.69 7.81 -12.89
C SER A 183 -27.73 8.66 -13.63
N GLY A 184 -27.40 9.93 -13.89
CA GLY A 184 -28.26 10.85 -14.65
C GLY A 184 -29.41 11.49 -13.87
N LEU A 185 -29.55 11.24 -12.57
CA LEU A 185 -30.53 11.91 -11.72
C LEU A 185 -30.05 13.33 -11.36
N ASP A 186 -30.98 14.29 -11.34
CA ASP A 186 -30.73 15.61 -10.75
C ASP A 186 -30.62 15.46 -9.22
N MET A 187 -29.38 15.46 -8.74
CA MET A 187 -29.05 15.19 -7.35
C MET A 187 -27.81 16.00 -6.95
N ALA A 188 -27.90 16.72 -5.83
CA ALA A 188 -26.72 17.27 -5.18
C ALA A 188 -25.96 16.17 -4.45
N THR A 189 -24.63 16.16 -4.58
CA THR A 189 -23.76 15.25 -3.83
C THR A 189 -22.88 16.04 -2.89
N ILE A 190 -23.05 15.83 -1.59
CA ILE A 190 -22.27 16.47 -0.53
C ILE A 190 -21.29 15.45 0.00
N ARG A 191 -20.00 15.81 -0.02
CA ARG A 191 -18.92 14.94 0.45
C ARG A 191 -18.50 15.36 1.86
N VAL A 192 -18.63 14.44 2.80
CA VAL A 192 -18.16 14.63 4.17
C VAL A 192 -16.78 14.02 4.30
N GLY A 193 -15.77 14.90 4.33
CA GLY A 193 -14.37 14.54 4.54
C GLY A 193 -14.02 14.34 6.02
N PRO A 194 -12.86 13.73 6.31
CA PRO A 194 -12.34 13.61 7.67
C PRO A 194 -12.17 14.97 8.37
N LEU A 195 -12.39 15.00 9.69
CA LEU A 195 -12.21 16.21 10.48
C LEU A 195 -10.72 16.55 10.69
N PRO A 196 -10.36 17.83 10.86
CA PRO A 196 -9.02 18.22 11.28
C PRO A 196 -8.63 17.65 12.66
N ASP A 197 -7.33 17.38 12.87
CA ASP A 197 -6.80 16.83 14.14
C ASP A 197 -7.25 17.63 15.38
N ALA A 198 -7.36 18.95 15.29
CA ALA A 198 -7.83 19.80 16.38
C ALA A 198 -9.28 19.48 16.81
N ARG A 199 -10.17 19.28 15.82
CA ARG A 199 -11.58 18.92 16.08
C ARG A 199 -11.72 17.49 16.61
N ILE A 200 -10.82 16.61 16.21
CA ILE A 200 -10.73 15.25 16.77
C ILE A 200 -10.23 15.27 18.22
N ASP A 201 -9.23 16.09 18.56
CA ASP A 201 -8.77 16.24 19.95
C ASP A 201 -9.89 16.84 20.83
N ASP A 202 -10.64 17.81 20.31
CA ASP A 202 -11.82 18.36 20.99
C ASP A 202 -12.87 17.26 21.23
N ALA A 203 -13.23 16.48 20.21
CA ALA A 203 -14.15 15.36 20.35
C ALA A 203 -13.66 14.30 21.34
N ALA A 204 -12.35 14.03 21.39
CA ALA A 204 -11.75 13.09 22.34
C ALA A 204 -11.86 13.61 23.78
N ARG A 205 -11.64 14.92 23.98
CA ARG A 205 -11.80 15.59 25.27
C ARG A 205 -13.25 15.54 25.73
N ASP A 206 -14.19 15.88 24.85
CA ASP A 206 -15.62 15.88 25.13
C ASP A 206 -16.16 14.47 25.41
N ALA A 207 -15.56 13.45 24.79
CA ALA A 207 -15.86 12.04 25.06
C ALA A 207 -15.30 11.51 26.40
N GLY A 208 -14.58 12.35 27.16
CA GLY A 208 -14.06 12.04 28.50
C GLY A 208 -12.65 11.44 28.53
N ILE A 209 -11.87 11.54 27.44
CA ILE A 209 -10.48 11.07 27.43
C ILE A 209 -9.58 12.15 28.04
N ALA A 210 -9.32 12.05 29.35
CA ALA A 210 -8.60 13.09 30.09
C ALA A 210 -7.08 13.11 29.81
N ASP A 211 -6.45 11.93 29.74
CA ASP A 211 -4.99 11.80 29.59
C ASP A 211 -4.51 12.38 28.23
N PRO A 212 -3.65 13.42 28.24
CA PRO A 212 -3.13 14.03 27.01
C PRO A 212 -2.38 13.07 26.08
N ALA A 213 -1.64 12.09 26.62
CA ALA A 213 -0.90 11.13 25.81
C ALA A 213 -1.86 10.17 25.09
N VAL A 214 -2.93 9.75 25.76
CA VAL A 214 -3.99 8.92 25.19
C VAL A 214 -4.78 9.69 24.16
N ARG A 215 -5.17 10.95 24.45
CA ARG A 215 -5.82 11.81 23.44
C ARG A 215 -4.94 11.97 22.21
N ALA A 216 -3.65 12.28 22.38
CA ALA A 216 -2.74 12.42 21.25
C ALA A 216 -2.64 11.13 20.42
N TRP A 217 -2.66 9.96 21.06
CA TRP A 217 -2.74 8.68 20.35
C TRP A 217 -4.07 8.53 19.60
N VAL A 218 -5.21 8.73 20.27
CA VAL A 218 -6.54 8.63 19.67
C VAL A 218 -6.69 9.60 18.50
N THR A 219 -6.24 10.84 18.63
CA THR A 219 -6.29 11.84 17.56
C THR A 219 -5.51 11.41 16.34
N ARG A 220 -4.29 10.88 16.53
CA ARG A 220 -3.48 10.38 15.42
C ARG A 220 -4.10 9.14 14.77
N THR A 221 -4.57 8.18 15.56
CA THR A 221 -5.15 6.92 15.06
C THR A 221 -6.55 7.11 14.47
N ALA A 222 -7.30 8.10 14.92
CA ALA A 222 -8.60 8.41 14.37
C ALA A 222 -8.51 9.02 12.98
N GLY A 223 -7.42 9.69 12.62
CA GLY A 223 -7.22 10.26 11.29
C GLY A 223 -8.45 11.03 10.82
N GLY A 224 -9.03 11.91 11.64
CA GLY A 224 -10.23 12.65 11.25
C GLY A 224 -11.56 11.86 11.25
N ILE A 225 -11.61 10.62 11.73
CA ILE A 225 -12.83 9.79 11.80
C ILE A 225 -13.41 9.79 13.24
N PRO A 226 -14.51 10.52 13.52
CA PRO A 226 -15.09 10.61 14.86
C PRO A 226 -15.51 9.26 15.46
N LEU A 227 -15.95 8.31 14.63
CA LEU A 227 -16.27 6.96 15.09
C LEU A 227 -15.14 6.32 15.90
N VAL A 228 -13.89 6.49 15.46
CA VAL A 228 -12.71 5.93 16.14
C VAL A 228 -12.55 6.54 17.53
N VAL A 229 -12.80 7.85 17.68
CA VAL A 229 -12.75 8.56 18.96
C VAL A 229 -13.78 8.00 19.94
N TYR A 230 -15.03 7.88 19.51
CA TYR A 230 -16.10 7.39 20.38
C TYR A 230 -15.94 5.90 20.73
N ALA A 231 -15.43 5.09 19.80
CA ALA A 231 -15.09 3.69 20.05
C ALA A 231 -13.95 3.57 21.07
N ALA A 232 -12.91 4.40 20.95
CA ALA A 232 -11.82 4.46 21.91
C ALA A 232 -12.32 4.88 23.30
N ALA A 233 -13.16 5.91 23.39
CA ALA A 233 -13.74 6.37 24.65
C ALA A 233 -14.61 5.28 25.33
N ARG A 234 -15.42 4.54 24.55
CA ARG A 234 -16.17 3.39 25.07
C ARG A 234 -15.26 2.28 25.59
N ALA A 235 -14.21 1.93 24.84
CA ALA A 235 -13.25 0.92 25.25
C ALA A 235 -12.51 1.29 26.55
N LEU A 236 -12.10 2.55 26.70
CA LEU A 236 -11.49 3.07 27.93
C LEU A 236 -12.48 3.00 29.11
N ARG A 237 -13.73 3.40 28.92
CA ARG A 237 -14.79 3.25 29.95
C ARG A 237 -15.07 1.80 30.32
N ALA A 238 -14.90 0.87 29.38
CA ALA A 238 -15.00 -0.56 29.62
C ALA A 238 -13.75 -1.17 30.29
N GLY A 239 -12.77 -0.34 30.68
CA GLY A 239 -11.60 -0.76 31.44
C GLY A 239 -10.40 -1.23 30.59
N VAL A 240 -10.38 -0.97 29.28
CA VAL A 240 -9.21 -1.27 28.46
C VAL A 240 -8.04 -0.35 28.87
N PRO A 241 -6.85 -0.89 29.22
CA PRO A 241 -5.72 -0.07 29.62
C PRO A 241 -5.25 0.86 28.48
N PRO A 242 -5.11 2.17 28.72
CA PRO A 242 -4.65 3.11 27.70
C PRO A 242 -3.18 2.89 27.28
N THR A 243 -2.40 2.21 28.10
CA THR A 243 -0.98 1.89 27.86
C THR A 243 -0.77 0.75 26.87
N VAL A 244 -1.86 0.11 26.40
CA VAL A 244 -1.80 -1.01 25.46
C VAL A 244 -2.57 -0.66 24.17
N PRO A 245 -1.95 0.10 23.24
CA PRO A 245 -2.58 0.55 22.00
C PRO A 245 -3.27 -0.57 21.20
N GLY A 246 -2.67 -1.76 21.16
CA GLY A 246 -3.22 -2.91 20.45
C GLY A 246 -4.55 -3.41 21.03
N ALA A 247 -4.73 -3.37 22.35
CA ALA A 247 -5.98 -3.75 22.99
C ALA A 247 -7.10 -2.72 22.73
N LEU A 248 -6.73 -1.43 22.68
CA LEU A 248 -7.65 -0.35 22.33
C LEU A 248 -8.07 -0.43 20.86
N ALA A 249 -7.09 -0.60 19.96
CA ALA A 249 -7.32 -0.83 18.53
C ALA A 249 -8.20 -2.06 18.29
N ASP A 250 -8.05 -3.13 19.09
CA ASP A 250 -8.90 -4.31 18.98
C ASP A 250 -10.39 -4.01 19.24
N ARG A 251 -10.71 -3.21 20.25
CA ARG A 251 -12.10 -2.81 20.53
C ARG A 251 -12.66 -1.92 19.42
N ILE A 252 -11.85 -0.98 18.92
CA ILE A 252 -12.25 -0.13 17.79
C ILE A 252 -12.49 -0.99 16.55
N ALA A 253 -11.60 -1.94 16.26
CA ALA A 253 -11.73 -2.86 15.14
C ALA A 253 -13.01 -3.71 15.22
N GLN A 254 -13.42 -4.16 16.41
CA GLN A 254 -14.68 -4.89 16.59
C GLN A 254 -15.89 -4.07 16.12
N GLU A 255 -15.97 -2.80 16.50
CA GLU A 255 -17.06 -1.91 16.06
C GLU A 255 -17.02 -1.61 14.55
N LEU A 256 -15.82 -1.44 13.99
CA LEU A 256 -15.65 -1.27 12.55
C LEU A 256 -16.15 -2.51 11.78
N LEU A 257 -15.74 -3.71 12.21
CA LEU A 257 -16.15 -4.97 11.58
C LEU A 257 -17.67 -5.21 11.72
N GLU A 258 -18.27 -4.82 12.84
CA GLU A 258 -19.72 -4.88 13.03
C GLU A 258 -20.45 -3.97 12.03
N ARG A 259 -19.98 -2.74 11.83
CA ARG A 259 -20.57 -1.83 10.83
C ARG A 259 -20.37 -2.30 9.39
N LEU A 260 -19.21 -2.90 9.08
CA LEU A 260 -18.94 -3.48 7.77
C LEU A 260 -19.80 -4.72 7.49
N SER A 261 -20.22 -5.47 8.53
CA SER A 261 -21.12 -6.61 8.35
C SER A 261 -22.50 -6.23 7.80
N ARG A 262 -22.87 -4.94 7.87
CA ARG A 262 -24.08 -4.40 7.25
C ARG A 262 -23.93 -4.20 5.74
N GLU A 263 -22.71 -4.05 5.25
CA GLU A 263 -22.41 -3.97 3.81
C GLU A 263 -22.30 -5.36 3.19
N SER A 264 -21.63 -6.28 3.91
CA SER A 264 -21.47 -7.67 3.50
C SER A 264 -21.66 -8.61 4.69
N PRO A 265 -22.84 -9.25 4.82
CA PRO A 265 -23.12 -10.17 5.90
C PRO A 265 -22.12 -11.35 5.96
N GLY A 266 -21.87 -11.83 7.18
CA GLY A 266 -20.96 -12.95 7.44
C GLY A 266 -19.54 -12.53 7.83
N ARG A 267 -18.65 -13.52 7.95
CA ARG A 267 -17.29 -13.34 8.50
C ARG A 267 -16.16 -13.74 7.53
N ARG A 268 -16.48 -14.24 6.34
CA ARG A 268 -15.49 -14.77 5.38
C ARG A 268 -14.43 -13.73 4.98
N TRP A 269 -14.81 -12.46 4.89
CA TRP A 269 -13.91 -11.34 4.53
C TRP A 269 -13.05 -10.79 5.67
N GLN A 270 -13.37 -11.10 6.93
CA GLN A 270 -12.65 -10.50 8.07
C GLN A 270 -11.18 -10.90 8.10
N HIS A 271 -10.87 -12.15 7.73
CA HIS A 271 -9.49 -12.60 7.62
C HIS A 271 -8.75 -11.88 6.48
N ALA A 272 -9.40 -11.71 5.32
CA ALA A 272 -8.83 -10.99 4.19
C ALA A 272 -8.51 -9.53 4.54
N LEU A 273 -9.35 -8.84 5.32
CA LEU A 273 -9.03 -7.48 5.78
C LEU A 273 -7.81 -7.43 6.69
N ARG A 274 -7.58 -8.44 7.56
CA ARG A 274 -6.37 -8.50 8.38
C ARG A 274 -5.12 -8.72 7.53
N LEU A 275 -5.23 -9.59 6.51
CA LEU A 275 -4.15 -9.81 5.54
C LEU A 275 -3.85 -8.52 4.77
N LEU A 276 -4.87 -7.82 4.25
CA LEU A 276 -4.70 -6.54 3.57
C LEU A 276 -4.10 -5.46 4.47
N ALA A 277 -4.57 -5.36 5.72
CA ALA A 277 -4.05 -4.39 6.67
C ALA A 277 -2.55 -4.56 6.92
N THR A 278 -2.10 -5.82 6.99
CA THR A 278 -0.69 -6.20 7.17
C THR A 278 0.12 -6.04 5.88
N ALA A 279 -0.48 -6.36 4.73
CA ALA A 279 0.18 -6.34 3.42
C ALA A 279 0.36 -4.92 2.86
N GLY A 280 -0.46 -3.97 3.31
CA GLY A 280 -0.71 -2.70 2.62
C GLY A 280 -1.63 -2.88 1.42
N SER A 281 -1.24 -3.76 0.48
CA SER A 281 -1.98 -4.06 -0.74
C SER A 281 -1.88 -5.54 -1.13
N ALA A 282 -2.90 -6.11 -1.77
CA ALA A 282 -2.84 -7.48 -2.30
C ALA A 282 -3.74 -7.69 -3.54
N ASP A 283 -3.23 -8.48 -4.49
CA ASP A 283 -3.99 -9.04 -5.60
C ASP A 283 -4.77 -10.30 -5.16
N GLU A 284 -5.56 -10.88 -6.07
CA GLU A 284 -6.35 -12.09 -5.80
C GLU A 284 -5.48 -13.25 -5.27
N ALA A 285 -4.30 -13.44 -5.87
CA ALA A 285 -3.33 -14.44 -5.44
C ALA A 285 -2.68 -14.12 -4.08
N GLY A 286 -2.63 -12.85 -3.68
CA GLY A 286 -2.17 -12.41 -2.37
C GLY A 286 -3.18 -12.67 -1.24
N LEU A 287 -4.49 -12.62 -1.54
CA LEU A 287 -5.55 -12.89 -0.57
C LEU A 287 -5.79 -14.39 -0.31
N ALA A 288 -5.39 -15.27 -1.23
CA ALA A 288 -5.50 -16.73 -1.12
C ALA A 288 -6.93 -17.25 -0.83
N GLY A 289 -7.97 -16.53 -1.28
CA GLY A 289 -9.38 -16.90 -1.10
C GLY A 289 -10.22 -16.97 -2.38
N GLY A 290 -9.59 -16.87 -3.55
CA GLY A 290 -10.25 -16.94 -4.85
C GLY A 290 -10.97 -15.65 -5.29
N PRO A 291 -11.56 -15.67 -6.49
CA PRO A 291 -12.11 -14.47 -7.14
C PRO A 291 -13.38 -13.95 -6.45
N GLU A 292 -14.18 -14.85 -5.87
CA GLU A 292 -15.39 -14.49 -5.12
C GLU A 292 -15.05 -13.66 -3.88
N LEU A 293 -14.03 -14.07 -3.11
CA LEU A 293 -13.60 -13.33 -1.93
C LEU A 293 -12.99 -11.98 -2.32
N PHE A 294 -12.17 -11.94 -3.37
CA PHE A 294 -11.59 -10.69 -3.88
C PHE A 294 -12.69 -9.70 -4.28
N THR A 295 -13.68 -10.16 -5.05
CA THR A 295 -14.84 -9.35 -5.47
C THR A 295 -15.63 -8.85 -4.26
N LEU A 296 -15.92 -9.73 -3.30
CA LEU A 296 -16.64 -9.38 -2.10
C LEU A 296 -15.89 -8.33 -1.26
N VAL A 297 -14.59 -8.50 -1.05
CA VAL A 297 -13.74 -7.56 -0.29
C VAL A 297 -13.63 -6.22 -1.03
N SER A 298 -13.56 -6.22 -2.36
CA SER A 298 -13.53 -4.99 -3.17
C SER A 298 -14.80 -4.14 -3.05
N GLY A 299 -15.92 -4.77 -2.68
CA GLY A 299 -17.19 -4.09 -2.47
C GLY A 299 -17.21 -3.23 -1.21
N LEU A 300 -16.41 -3.57 -0.19
CA LEU A 300 -16.41 -2.91 1.12
C LEU A 300 -15.98 -1.43 1.02
N SER A 301 -16.61 -0.59 1.81
CA SER A 301 -16.41 0.87 1.79
C SER A 301 -15.03 1.35 2.23
N VAL A 302 -14.33 0.55 3.03
CA VAL A 302 -12.98 0.83 3.52
C VAL A 302 -11.89 0.31 2.60
N VAL A 303 -12.26 -0.44 1.55
CA VAL A 303 -11.32 -1.04 0.60
C VAL A 303 -11.26 -0.19 -0.66
N VAL A 304 -10.05 0.11 -1.10
CA VAL A 304 -9.78 0.91 -2.30
C VAL A 304 -8.90 0.13 -3.29
N PRO A 305 -9.17 0.21 -4.59
CA PRO A 305 -8.31 -0.39 -5.61
C PRO A 305 -7.01 0.41 -5.75
N GLY A 306 -5.94 -0.27 -6.16
CA GLY A 306 -4.65 0.31 -6.46
C GLY A 306 -3.81 -0.57 -7.38
N PRO A 307 -2.57 -0.15 -7.73
CA PRO A 307 -1.74 -0.83 -8.72
C PRO A 307 -1.38 -2.29 -8.41
N LEU A 308 -1.40 -2.65 -7.12
CA LEU A 308 -1.10 -4.01 -6.63
C LEU A 308 -2.34 -4.80 -6.22
N GLY A 309 -3.54 -4.34 -6.56
CA GLY A 309 -4.81 -4.97 -6.22
C GLY A 309 -5.63 -4.14 -5.23
N LEU A 310 -6.10 -4.74 -4.15
CA LEU A 310 -6.90 -4.07 -3.12
C LEU A 310 -6.01 -3.57 -2.00
N SER A 311 -6.41 -2.47 -1.36
CA SER A 311 -5.79 -1.92 -0.15
C SER A 311 -6.88 -1.41 0.79
N ILE A 312 -6.54 -1.20 2.06
CA ILE A 312 -7.48 -0.61 3.03
C ILE A 312 -7.13 0.88 3.19
N ALA A 313 -8.15 1.74 3.11
CA ALA A 313 -7.99 3.16 3.35
C ALA A 313 -7.58 3.44 4.81
N GLU A 314 -6.73 4.45 5.01
CA GLU A 314 -6.43 4.96 6.33
C GLU A 314 -7.64 5.72 6.91
N PRO A 315 -7.87 5.67 8.23
CA PRO A 315 -7.04 5.02 9.26
C PRO A 315 -7.38 3.54 9.53
N TYR A 316 -8.34 2.97 8.80
CA TYR A 316 -8.86 1.63 9.10
C TYR A 316 -7.80 0.55 8.99
N ARG A 317 -6.85 0.72 8.07
CA ARG A 317 -5.70 -0.19 7.88
C ARG A 317 -4.88 -0.30 9.16
N GLU A 318 -4.44 0.85 9.71
CA GLU A 318 -3.65 0.89 10.94
C GLU A 318 -4.39 0.24 12.12
N ILE A 319 -5.67 0.56 12.30
CA ILE A 319 -6.48 0.00 13.40
C ILE A 319 -6.57 -1.52 13.29
N LEU A 320 -6.82 -2.04 12.09
CA LEU A 320 -6.91 -3.48 11.84
C LEU A 320 -5.55 -4.19 11.98
N GLU A 321 -4.45 -3.55 11.55
CA GLU A 321 -3.09 -4.08 11.73
C GLU A 321 -2.72 -4.15 13.22
N LEU A 322 -2.93 -3.07 13.98
CA LEU A 322 -2.68 -3.03 15.43
C LEU A 322 -3.49 -4.10 16.18
N ALA A 323 -4.76 -4.26 15.84
CA ALA A 323 -5.63 -5.30 16.41
C ALA A 323 -5.11 -6.71 16.07
N TYR A 324 -4.65 -6.93 14.84
CA TYR A 324 -4.13 -8.23 14.42
C TYR A 324 -2.79 -8.57 15.10
N ALA A 325 -1.87 -7.61 15.13
CA ALA A 325 -0.58 -7.74 15.81
C ALA A 325 -0.75 -8.00 17.32
N TRP A 326 -1.77 -7.41 17.93
CA TRP A 326 -2.12 -7.67 19.33
C TRP A 326 -2.66 -9.09 19.55
N ARG A 327 -3.64 -9.54 18.75
CA ARG A 327 -4.27 -10.86 18.94
C ARG A 327 -3.37 -12.03 18.56
N GLN A 328 -2.58 -11.87 17.50
CA GLN A 328 -1.81 -12.95 16.89
C GLN A 328 -0.43 -12.42 16.45
N PRO A 329 0.44 -12.03 17.40
CA PRO A 329 1.73 -11.40 17.07
C PRO A 329 2.62 -12.26 16.16
N ASP A 330 2.69 -13.58 16.40
CA ASP A 330 3.44 -14.50 15.55
C ASP A 330 2.83 -14.65 14.15
N GLY A 331 1.50 -14.77 14.08
CA GLY A 331 0.77 -14.85 12.81
C GLY A 331 0.97 -13.60 11.97
N HIS A 332 0.85 -12.43 12.60
CA HIS A 332 1.11 -11.14 11.99
C HIS A 332 2.54 -11.04 11.44
N ARG A 333 3.56 -11.38 12.25
CA ARG A 333 4.97 -11.40 11.79
C ARG A 333 5.15 -12.32 10.57
N LYS A 334 4.69 -13.57 10.67
CA LYS A 334 4.80 -14.55 9.57
C LYS A 334 4.14 -14.06 8.28
N VAL A 335 2.96 -13.45 8.38
CA VAL A 335 2.27 -12.86 7.22
C VAL A 335 3.10 -11.73 6.64
N ARG A 336 3.58 -10.81 7.47
CA ARG A 336 4.39 -9.66 7.06
C ARG A 336 5.68 -10.09 6.36
N ASP A 337 6.43 -11.02 6.94
CA ASP A 337 7.69 -11.52 6.39
C ASP A 337 7.49 -12.22 5.05
N ARG A 338 6.47 -13.08 4.95
CA ARG A 338 6.11 -13.78 3.71
C ARG A 338 5.77 -12.80 2.59
N ILE A 339 5.01 -11.75 2.89
CA ILE A 339 4.61 -10.75 1.89
C ILE A 339 5.81 -9.88 1.51
N ALA A 340 6.68 -9.52 2.47
CA ALA A 340 7.91 -8.79 2.19
C ALA A 340 8.82 -9.57 1.22
N ILE A 341 9.04 -10.86 1.49
CA ILE A 341 9.82 -11.76 0.62
C ILE A 341 9.22 -11.80 -0.79
N ARG A 342 7.88 -11.95 -0.89
CA ARG A 342 7.19 -11.97 -2.19
C ARG A 342 7.30 -10.64 -2.93
N ALA A 343 7.15 -9.51 -2.24
CA ALA A 343 7.27 -8.18 -2.84
C ALA A 343 8.68 -7.95 -3.39
N LEU A 344 9.71 -8.29 -2.62
CA LEU A 344 11.12 -8.19 -3.02
C LEU A 344 11.46 -9.09 -4.22
N ALA A 345 10.93 -10.32 -4.24
CA ALA A 345 11.13 -11.22 -5.38
C ALA A 345 10.49 -10.65 -6.67
N ARG A 346 9.25 -10.17 -6.58
CA ARG A 346 8.55 -9.55 -7.72
C ARG A 346 9.23 -8.28 -8.20
N LEU A 347 9.80 -7.49 -7.30
CA LEU A 347 10.46 -6.23 -7.64
C LEU A 347 11.60 -6.42 -8.67
N SER A 348 12.35 -7.52 -8.57
CA SER A 348 13.42 -7.84 -9.53
C SER A 348 12.92 -8.28 -10.90
N GLU A 349 11.71 -8.83 -10.96
CA GLU A 349 11.12 -9.41 -12.17
C GLU A 349 10.21 -8.40 -12.90
N GLU A 350 9.80 -7.32 -12.22
CA GLU A 350 8.83 -6.36 -12.72
C GLU A 350 9.44 -5.37 -13.72
N ALA A 351 9.05 -5.52 -14.98
CA ALA A 351 9.47 -4.64 -16.06
C ALA A 351 8.71 -3.30 -16.03
N ASP A 352 7.42 -3.32 -15.66
CA ASP A 352 6.59 -2.12 -15.64
C ASP A 352 7.04 -1.15 -14.55
N ALA A 353 7.36 0.08 -14.92
CA ALA A 353 7.96 1.04 -14.02
C ALA A 353 6.98 1.51 -12.91
N GLU A 354 5.69 1.64 -13.24
CA GLU A 354 4.67 2.04 -12.27
C GLU A 354 4.43 0.94 -11.24
N ARG A 355 4.29 -0.30 -11.70
CA ARG A 355 4.12 -1.47 -10.83
C ARG A 355 5.37 -1.76 -10.00
N ARG A 356 6.57 -1.55 -10.56
CA ARG A 356 7.84 -1.63 -9.82
C ARG A 356 7.90 -0.58 -8.71
N ALA A 357 7.50 0.66 -8.97
CA ALA A 357 7.42 1.70 -7.94
C ALA A 357 6.41 1.34 -6.83
N ALA A 358 5.26 0.80 -7.19
CA ALA A 358 4.27 0.33 -6.21
C ALA A 358 4.80 -0.85 -5.36
N LEU A 359 5.54 -1.79 -5.97
CA LEU A 359 6.20 -2.88 -5.26
C LEU A 359 7.29 -2.38 -4.31
N ALA A 360 8.06 -1.37 -4.71
CA ALA A 360 9.07 -0.75 -3.86
C ALA A 360 8.43 -0.04 -2.66
N GLU A 361 7.34 0.70 -2.87
CA GLU A 361 6.56 1.31 -1.80
C GLU A 361 6.00 0.26 -0.83
N GLN A 362 5.42 -0.83 -1.35
CA GLN A 362 4.94 -1.94 -0.53
C GLN A 362 6.07 -2.60 0.27
N ALA A 363 7.20 -2.89 -0.38
CA ALA A 363 8.36 -3.47 0.30
C ALA A 363 8.86 -2.55 1.42
N LEU A 364 8.95 -1.25 1.16
CA LEU A 364 9.34 -0.26 2.17
C LEU A 364 8.32 -0.19 3.32
N PHE A 365 7.03 -0.23 3.03
CA PHE A 365 5.99 -0.33 4.06
C PHE A 365 6.19 -1.56 4.95
N LEU A 366 6.61 -2.70 4.39
CA LEU A 366 6.77 -3.97 5.10
C LEU A 366 8.11 -4.06 5.86
N THR A 367 9.19 -3.55 5.30
CA THR A 367 10.55 -3.79 5.81
C THR A 367 11.16 -2.59 6.54
N ALA A 368 10.75 -1.36 6.23
CA ALA A 368 11.41 -0.18 6.78
C ALA A 368 11.33 -0.12 8.31
N PRO A 369 12.34 0.46 9.00
CA PRO A 369 12.29 0.68 10.45
C PRO A 369 11.07 1.50 10.87
N ALA A 370 10.61 1.31 12.11
CA ALA A 370 9.41 2.00 12.62
C ALA A 370 9.43 3.54 12.47
N PRO A 371 10.56 4.25 12.72
CA PRO A 371 10.62 5.70 12.48
C PRO A 371 10.41 6.08 11.02
N VAL A 372 10.99 5.32 10.08
CA VAL A 372 10.81 5.55 8.64
C VAL A 372 9.36 5.30 8.24
N ARG A 373 8.75 4.22 8.73
CA ARG A 373 7.34 3.93 8.46
C ARG A 373 6.41 4.99 9.01
N ALA A 374 6.66 5.48 10.22
CA ALA A 374 5.85 6.55 10.83
C ALA A 374 5.88 7.85 10.01
N THR A 375 7.01 8.14 9.35
CA THR A 375 7.17 9.31 8.47
C THR A 375 6.52 9.10 7.10
N LEU A 376 6.72 7.93 6.47
CA LEU A 376 6.27 7.67 5.09
C LEU A 376 4.82 7.17 5.00
N PHE A 377 4.36 6.44 6.00
CA PHE A 377 3.04 5.80 6.05
C PHE A 377 2.28 6.16 7.34
N PRO A 378 2.08 7.45 7.66
CA PRO A 378 1.27 7.83 8.80
C PRO A 378 -0.20 7.40 8.57
N PRO A 379 -0.96 7.11 9.65
CA PRO A 379 -2.36 6.67 9.56
C PRO A 379 -3.30 7.85 9.31
N VAL A 380 -3.10 8.56 8.20
CA VAL A 380 -3.86 9.73 7.80
C VAL A 380 -4.68 9.39 6.54
N PRO A 381 -5.97 9.75 6.51
CA PRO A 381 -6.80 9.46 5.35
C PRO A 381 -6.34 10.25 4.13
N GLY A 382 -6.67 9.68 2.97
CA GLY A 382 -6.64 10.39 1.70
C GLY A 382 -5.47 9.97 0.82
N ASN A 383 -5.79 9.49 -0.37
CA ASN A 383 -4.86 9.50 -1.48
C ASN A 383 -4.97 10.86 -2.16
N ARG A 384 -4.18 11.84 -1.71
CA ARG A 384 -4.11 13.13 -2.40
C ARG A 384 -3.32 12.92 -3.71
N PRO A 385 -3.92 13.20 -4.88
CA PRO A 385 -3.21 13.04 -6.14
C PRO A 385 -2.03 14.02 -6.19
N VAL A 386 -0.97 13.59 -6.86
CA VAL A 386 0.19 14.43 -7.12
C VAL A 386 0.17 14.80 -8.59
N HIS A 387 0.25 16.09 -8.87
CA HIS A 387 0.24 16.62 -10.24
C HIS A 387 1.57 17.32 -10.53
N GLN A 388 1.99 17.34 -11.79
CA GLN A 388 3.09 18.22 -12.19
C GLN A 388 2.61 19.65 -12.28
N ALA A 389 3.46 20.58 -11.89
CA ALA A 389 3.17 22.00 -11.93
C ALA A 389 3.13 22.53 -13.36
N THR A 390 2.39 23.62 -13.51
CA THR A 390 2.26 24.43 -14.72
C THR A 390 2.63 25.87 -14.41
N ALA A 391 2.73 26.72 -15.44
CA ALA A 391 2.97 28.16 -15.28
C ALA A 391 1.97 28.85 -14.32
N ALA A 392 0.73 28.35 -14.24
CA ALA A 392 -0.30 28.90 -13.35
C ALA A 392 -0.02 28.65 -11.85
N ASP A 393 0.88 27.72 -11.54
CA ASP A 393 1.18 27.34 -10.16
C ASP A 393 2.32 28.17 -9.53
N ALA A 394 2.97 29.07 -10.29
CA ALA A 394 4.18 29.78 -9.87
C ALA A 394 4.01 30.54 -8.54
N ASP A 395 2.92 31.29 -8.38
CA ASP A 395 2.64 32.06 -7.16
C ASP A 395 2.38 31.15 -5.94
N ASP A 396 1.68 30.03 -6.16
CA ASP A 396 1.42 29.02 -5.13
C ASP A 396 2.71 28.34 -4.68
N ILE A 397 3.58 28.00 -5.63
CA ILE A 397 4.92 27.42 -5.37
C ILE A 397 5.77 28.40 -4.59
N ALA A 398 5.87 29.66 -5.02
CA ALA A 398 6.66 30.69 -4.33
C ALA A 398 6.17 30.88 -2.89
N ARG A 399 4.85 30.91 -2.66
CA ARG A 399 4.26 31.00 -1.31
C ARG A 399 4.65 29.80 -0.45
N LEU A 400 4.55 28.58 -0.98
CA LEU A 400 4.85 27.37 -0.21
C LEU A 400 6.36 27.22 0.05
N MET A 401 7.21 27.63 -0.89
CA MET A 401 8.67 27.64 -0.72
C MET A 401 9.14 28.65 0.34
N ARG A 402 8.47 29.80 0.48
CA ARG A 402 8.73 30.71 1.62
C ARG A 402 8.45 30.05 2.97
N GLN A 403 7.38 29.26 3.07
CA GLN A 403 7.09 28.49 4.29
C GLN A 403 8.13 27.40 4.54
N TRP A 404 8.56 26.69 3.50
CA TRP A 404 9.63 25.71 3.57
C TRP A 404 10.95 26.33 4.07
N SER A 405 11.33 27.47 3.51
CA SER A 405 12.52 28.24 3.90
C SER A 405 12.47 28.64 5.37
N HIS A 406 11.35 29.24 5.81
CA HIS A 406 11.14 29.62 7.21
C HIS A 406 11.22 28.42 8.15
N ARG A 407 10.52 27.32 7.86
CA ARG A 407 10.53 26.12 8.71
C ARG A 407 11.89 25.45 8.76
N SER A 408 12.65 25.53 7.67
CA SER A 408 13.99 24.95 7.59
C SER A 408 15.08 25.86 8.16
N GLY A 409 14.77 27.11 8.51
CA GLY A 409 15.75 28.09 9.00
C GLY A 409 16.72 28.57 7.91
N PHE A 410 16.25 28.67 6.66
CA PHE A 410 17.04 29.13 5.53
C PHE A 410 16.92 30.65 5.36
N ALA A 411 17.94 31.30 4.79
CA ALA A 411 17.87 32.71 4.46
C ALA A 411 16.84 32.94 3.34
N PRO A 412 15.78 33.76 3.55
CA PRO A 412 14.70 33.92 2.58
C PRO A 412 15.18 34.29 1.17
N ASP A 413 16.02 35.32 1.03
CA ASP A 413 16.54 35.81 -0.26
C ASP A 413 17.42 34.79 -1.01
N ARG A 414 17.98 33.80 -0.30
CA ARG A 414 18.75 32.71 -0.91
C ARG A 414 17.83 31.61 -1.41
N ALA A 415 16.88 31.20 -0.57
CA ALA A 415 15.88 30.23 -0.97
C ALA A 415 15.04 30.72 -2.15
N GLU A 416 14.63 31.99 -2.16
CA GLU A 416 13.86 32.60 -3.24
C GLU A 416 14.62 32.57 -4.58
N ARG A 417 15.89 33.00 -4.60
CA ARG A 417 16.72 32.93 -5.82
C ARG A 417 16.88 31.51 -6.37
N VAL A 418 17.03 30.53 -5.50
CA VAL A 418 17.14 29.12 -5.90
C VAL A 418 15.82 28.65 -6.54
N VAL A 419 14.67 29.02 -5.93
CA VAL A 419 13.34 28.67 -6.44
C VAL A 419 13.03 29.35 -7.76
N ASP A 420 13.39 30.63 -7.91
CA ASP A 420 13.22 31.37 -9.16
C ASP A 420 14.03 30.72 -10.28
N GLY A 421 15.28 30.33 -9.99
CA GLY A 421 16.13 29.60 -10.94
C GLY A 421 15.53 28.27 -11.37
N TRP A 422 15.02 27.47 -10.43
CA TRP A 422 14.36 26.19 -10.74
C TRP A 422 13.09 26.38 -11.57
N SER A 423 12.25 27.34 -11.20
CA SER A 423 10.99 27.62 -11.90
C SER A 423 11.22 28.14 -13.32
N ALA A 424 12.26 28.95 -13.51
CA ALA A 424 12.67 29.45 -14.81
C ALA A 424 13.30 28.37 -15.71
N THR A 425 14.02 27.41 -15.10
CA THR A 425 14.63 26.29 -15.82
C THR A 425 13.57 25.30 -16.29
N ASP A 426 12.76 24.78 -15.37
CA ASP A 426 11.69 23.83 -15.67
C ASP A 426 10.67 23.80 -14.53
N ILE A 427 9.56 24.54 -14.69
CA ILE A 427 8.48 24.51 -13.70
C ILE A 427 7.84 23.12 -13.58
N SER A 428 7.88 22.28 -14.62
CA SER A 428 7.27 20.95 -14.60
C SER A 428 8.01 19.95 -13.71
N SER A 429 9.23 20.30 -13.27
CA SER A 429 9.98 19.58 -12.23
C SER A 429 9.33 19.65 -10.85
N PHE A 430 8.40 20.58 -10.62
CA PHE A 430 7.63 20.63 -9.39
C PHE A 430 6.44 19.67 -9.42
N HIS A 431 6.32 18.87 -8.36
CA HIS A 431 5.24 17.94 -8.10
C HIS A 431 4.42 18.43 -6.92
N LEU A 432 3.12 18.64 -7.13
CA LEU A 432 2.24 19.39 -6.26
C LEU A 432 1.15 18.50 -5.65
N VAL A 433 0.82 18.76 -4.39
CA VAL A 433 -0.31 18.16 -3.66
C VAL A 433 -1.25 19.28 -3.21
N ARG A 434 -2.53 19.17 -3.57
CA ARG A 434 -3.59 20.09 -3.16
C ARG A 434 -4.54 19.43 -2.15
N ASP A 435 -5.15 20.24 -1.28
CA ASP A 435 -6.23 19.81 -0.39
C ASP A 435 -7.58 19.77 -1.12
N GLU A 436 -8.65 19.46 -0.38
CA GLU A 436 -10.01 19.37 -0.94
C GLU A 436 -10.53 20.74 -1.40
N GLU A 437 -10.01 21.84 -0.84
CA GLU A 437 -10.31 23.22 -1.27
C GLU A 437 -9.44 23.68 -2.45
N GLY A 438 -8.59 22.80 -3.00
CA GLY A 438 -7.70 23.10 -4.10
C GLY A 438 -6.47 23.94 -3.72
N ARG A 439 -6.20 24.16 -2.44
CA ARG A 439 -5.03 24.91 -1.98
C ARG A 439 -3.79 24.03 -2.02
N LEU A 440 -2.66 24.59 -2.43
CA LEU A 440 -1.38 23.89 -2.43
C LEU A 440 -0.91 23.63 -0.99
N VAL A 441 -0.78 22.37 -0.61
CA VAL A 441 -0.40 21.91 0.75
C VAL A 441 0.86 21.05 0.76
N GLY A 442 1.39 20.66 -0.39
CA GLY A 442 2.67 19.98 -0.49
C GLY A 442 3.33 20.16 -1.85
N LEU A 443 4.65 20.13 -1.87
CA LEU A 443 5.44 20.15 -3.10
C LEU A 443 6.70 19.28 -2.96
N ALA A 444 7.22 18.81 -4.09
CA ALA A 444 8.61 18.43 -4.27
C ALA A 444 9.15 18.96 -5.59
N ASN A 445 10.40 19.39 -5.61
CA ASN A 445 11.12 19.70 -6.85
C ASN A 445 12.02 18.50 -7.20
N LEU A 446 11.71 17.83 -8.31
CA LEU A 446 12.41 16.66 -8.84
C LEU A 446 12.99 16.99 -10.21
N MET A 447 14.20 17.55 -10.25
CA MET A 447 14.86 17.90 -11.51
C MET A 447 15.50 16.68 -12.15
N PRO A 448 15.29 16.43 -13.47
CA PRO A 448 16.05 15.42 -14.18
C PRO A 448 17.54 15.76 -14.14
N ILE A 449 18.42 14.77 -14.00
CA ILE A 449 19.87 14.98 -14.14
C ILE A 449 20.19 14.94 -15.64
N ALA A 450 20.17 16.11 -16.28
CA ALA A 450 20.40 16.27 -17.72
C ALA A 450 21.12 17.60 -18.05
N ASP A 451 21.69 17.70 -19.24
CA ASP A 451 22.46 18.88 -19.68
C ASP A 451 21.70 20.21 -19.50
N HIS A 452 20.41 20.24 -19.88
CA HIS A 452 19.58 21.46 -19.78
C HIS A 452 19.25 21.90 -18.33
N THR A 453 19.53 21.05 -17.35
CA THR A 453 19.34 21.32 -15.91
C THR A 453 20.65 21.42 -15.14
N ALA A 454 21.79 21.18 -15.80
CA ALA A 454 23.09 21.09 -15.14
C ALA A 454 23.40 22.37 -14.35
N ASP A 455 23.17 23.55 -14.94
CA ASP A 455 23.39 24.85 -14.30
C ASP A 455 22.55 25.05 -13.02
N SER A 456 21.36 24.43 -12.95
CA SER A 456 20.48 24.48 -11.77
C SER A 456 20.84 23.44 -10.71
N ILE A 457 21.49 22.35 -11.11
CA ILE A 457 21.88 21.22 -10.25
C ILE A 457 23.27 21.43 -9.65
N GLU A 458 24.22 21.96 -10.43
CA GLU A 458 25.62 22.11 -10.04
C GLU A 458 25.80 22.86 -8.70
N PRO A 459 25.09 23.97 -8.41
CA PRO A 459 25.23 24.66 -7.12
C PRO A 459 24.80 23.81 -5.91
N LEU A 460 23.94 22.81 -6.12
CA LEU A 460 23.41 21.91 -5.10
C LEU A 460 24.31 20.69 -4.85
N LEU A 461 25.26 20.43 -5.74
CA LEU A 461 26.19 19.29 -5.68
C LEU A 461 27.65 19.73 -5.50
N GLN A 462 28.02 20.92 -5.97
CA GLN A 462 29.35 21.53 -5.87
C GLN A 462 30.47 20.55 -6.24
N GLN A 463 31.36 20.21 -5.30
CA GLN A 463 32.48 19.31 -5.55
C GLN A 463 32.07 17.87 -5.92
N HIS A 464 30.79 17.51 -5.77
CA HIS A 464 30.25 16.20 -6.12
C HIS A 464 29.62 16.16 -7.52
N SER A 465 29.53 17.31 -8.21
CA SER A 465 28.87 17.42 -9.52
C SER A 465 29.49 16.48 -10.56
N ASP A 466 30.82 16.47 -10.72
CA ASP A 466 31.47 15.63 -11.74
C ASP A 466 31.23 14.14 -11.52
N ALA A 467 31.31 13.68 -10.27
CA ALA A 467 31.10 12.27 -9.92
C ALA A 467 29.63 11.85 -10.07
N ILE A 468 28.68 12.76 -9.85
CA ILE A 468 27.25 12.43 -9.89
C ILE A 468 26.68 12.63 -11.30
N ILE A 469 27.06 13.69 -12.01
CA ILE A 469 26.57 14.01 -13.36
C ILE A 469 27.37 13.25 -14.41
N GLY A 470 28.70 13.15 -14.27
CA GLY A 470 29.59 12.55 -15.26
C GLY A 470 29.50 11.02 -15.36
N ASP A 471 29.36 10.33 -14.23
CA ASP A 471 29.30 8.87 -14.20
C ASP A 471 27.88 8.30 -14.41
N ARG A 472 26.84 9.13 -14.24
CA ARG A 472 25.44 8.68 -14.31
C ARG A 472 24.78 9.05 -15.63
N ARG A 473 24.07 8.08 -16.22
CA ARG A 473 23.19 8.31 -17.36
C ARG A 473 21.77 8.56 -16.87
N GLY A 474 21.51 9.77 -16.37
CA GLY A 474 20.18 10.22 -15.93
C GLY A 474 19.93 10.10 -14.42
N GLY A 475 18.65 10.07 -14.03
CA GLY A 475 18.21 10.11 -12.64
C GLY A 475 17.53 11.43 -12.28
N LEU A 476 17.24 11.61 -10.99
CA LEU A 476 16.59 12.82 -10.46
C LEU A 476 17.39 13.42 -9.32
N LEU A 477 17.43 14.75 -9.24
CA LEU A 477 17.81 15.50 -8.05
C LEU A 477 16.56 15.97 -7.31
N LEU A 478 16.44 15.64 -6.03
CA LEU A 478 15.49 16.27 -5.12
C LEU A 478 16.06 17.60 -4.62
N GLY A 479 15.58 18.72 -5.18
CA GLY A 479 15.97 20.06 -4.73
C GLY A 479 15.25 20.49 -3.45
N ALA A 480 13.96 20.18 -3.34
CA ALA A 480 13.14 20.48 -2.17
C ALA A 480 11.99 19.49 -2.02
N ALA A 481 11.59 19.22 -0.78
CA ALA A 481 10.35 18.53 -0.43
C ALA A 481 9.72 19.24 0.76
N PHE A 482 8.40 19.46 0.73
CA PHE A 482 7.68 20.11 1.81
C PHE A 482 6.20 19.72 1.83
N GLY A 483 5.63 19.64 3.03
CA GLY A 483 4.19 19.53 3.25
C GLY A 483 3.77 20.34 4.47
N THR A 484 2.62 20.99 4.40
CA THR A 484 2.06 21.79 5.51
C THR A 484 1.54 20.90 6.63
N ASP A 485 1.06 19.70 6.28
CA ASP A 485 0.57 18.68 7.20
C ASP A 485 1.27 17.32 6.98
N ARG A 486 1.04 16.37 7.90
CA ARG A 486 1.65 15.03 7.86
C ARG A 486 1.24 14.21 6.63
N ALA A 487 0.01 14.37 6.14
CA ALA A 487 -0.51 13.62 5.00
C ALA A 487 0.11 14.10 3.69
N ALA A 488 0.12 15.41 3.46
CA ALA A 488 0.80 16.03 2.32
C ALA A 488 2.28 15.68 2.33
N HIS A 489 2.93 15.80 3.49
CA HIS A 489 4.35 15.54 3.61
C HIS A 489 4.72 14.08 3.29
N ALA A 490 4.03 13.12 3.92
CA ALA A 490 4.23 11.70 3.65
C ALA A 490 3.91 11.33 2.19
N ARG A 491 2.85 11.93 1.60
CA ARG A 491 2.48 11.71 0.20
C ARG A 491 3.58 12.18 -0.75
N ILE A 492 4.13 13.37 -0.52
CA ILE A 492 5.24 13.91 -1.30
C ILE A 492 6.47 13.00 -1.19
N LEU A 493 6.86 12.58 0.01
CA LEU A 493 8.03 11.72 0.19
C LEU A 493 7.87 10.35 -0.51
N ARG A 494 6.69 9.72 -0.39
CA ARG A 494 6.41 8.47 -1.10
C ARG A 494 6.40 8.67 -2.63
N HIS A 495 5.83 9.77 -3.11
CA HIS A 495 5.87 10.12 -4.52
C HIS A 495 7.30 10.33 -5.02
N THR A 496 8.15 11.04 -4.28
CA THR A 496 9.57 11.21 -4.59
C THR A 496 10.28 9.86 -4.73
N LEU A 497 10.09 8.93 -3.80
CA LEU A 497 10.66 7.59 -3.90
C LEU A 497 10.11 6.79 -5.08
N ALA A 498 8.80 6.91 -5.36
CA ALA A 498 8.17 6.24 -6.50
C ALA A 498 8.68 6.79 -7.84
N VAL A 499 8.86 8.10 -7.98
CA VAL A 499 9.43 8.71 -9.18
C VAL A 499 10.92 8.36 -9.30
N GLY A 500 11.69 8.41 -8.20
CA GLY A 500 13.08 7.93 -8.15
C GLY A 500 13.22 6.47 -8.58
N THR A 501 12.29 5.61 -8.15
CA THR A 501 12.26 4.19 -8.58
C THR A 501 11.98 4.02 -10.07
N ARG A 502 11.18 4.91 -10.65
CA ARG A 502 10.93 4.92 -12.11
C ARG A 502 12.13 5.45 -12.89
N ALA A 503 12.78 6.49 -12.37
CA ALA A 503 13.95 7.13 -12.98
C ALA A 503 15.24 6.30 -12.84
N GLY A 504 15.28 5.36 -11.89
CA GLY A 504 16.42 4.48 -11.65
C GLY A 504 17.42 5.04 -10.63
N ASP A 505 17.50 6.36 -10.46
CA ASP A 505 18.41 7.01 -9.52
C ASP A 505 17.74 8.22 -8.86
N LEU A 506 18.02 8.42 -7.56
CA LEU A 506 17.68 9.64 -6.84
C LEU A 506 18.89 10.19 -6.11
N VAL A 507 19.17 11.47 -6.30
CA VAL A 507 20.15 12.25 -5.56
C VAL A 507 19.39 13.24 -4.70
N VAL A 508 19.85 13.46 -3.48
CA VAL A 508 19.23 14.38 -2.53
C VAL A 508 20.31 15.27 -1.95
N SER A 509 20.10 16.58 -2.01
CA SER A 509 20.93 17.58 -1.32
C SER A 509 20.08 18.29 -0.27
N THR A 510 20.47 18.23 1.00
CA THR A 510 19.67 18.86 2.06
C THR A 510 20.50 19.28 3.27
N ALA A 511 20.13 20.41 3.86
CA ALA A 511 20.64 20.87 5.17
C ALA A 511 19.62 20.64 6.30
N ASN A 512 18.45 20.06 6.02
CA ASN A 512 17.41 19.84 7.01
C ASN A 512 17.72 18.57 7.85
N PRO A 513 17.88 18.69 9.18
CA PRO A 513 18.24 17.55 10.05
C PRO A 513 17.25 16.40 10.00
N ASP A 514 15.94 16.68 9.86
CA ASP A 514 14.92 15.64 9.80
C ASP A 514 15.07 14.83 8.51
N TYR A 515 15.39 15.47 7.40
CA TYR A 515 15.69 14.79 6.14
C TYR A 515 17.02 14.06 6.17
N LEU A 516 18.07 14.60 6.79
CA LEU A 516 19.32 13.88 6.99
C LEU A 516 19.11 12.59 7.80
N ASN A 517 18.34 12.68 8.89
CA ASN A 517 17.97 11.53 9.70
C ASN A 517 17.15 10.51 8.90
N LEU A 518 16.20 10.97 8.08
CA LEU A 518 15.42 10.11 7.20
C LEU A 518 16.28 9.41 6.15
N LEU A 519 17.18 10.13 5.47
CA LEU A 519 18.07 9.58 4.44
C LEU A 519 19.03 8.54 5.02
N ARG A 520 19.58 8.79 6.21
CA ARG A 520 20.40 7.82 6.94
C ARG A 520 19.60 6.60 7.38
N ALA A 521 18.37 6.81 7.88
CA ALA A 521 17.48 5.71 8.24
C ALA A 521 17.03 4.89 7.02
N LEU A 522 16.92 5.53 5.85
CA LEU A 522 16.73 4.92 4.54
C LEU A 522 18.03 4.38 3.93
N ARG A 523 19.19 4.48 4.62
CA ARG A 523 20.48 3.96 4.16
C ARG A 523 20.89 4.43 2.75
N PHE A 524 20.59 5.68 2.41
CA PHE A 524 21.12 6.28 1.19
C PHE A 524 22.65 6.40 1.30
N ASP A 525 23.35 6.31 0.18
CA ASP A 525 24.81 6.38 0.15
C ASP A 525 25.25 7.85 0.30
N PRO A 526 26.03 8.19 1.33
CA PRO A 526 26.49 9.56 1.57
C PRO A 526 27.67 9.91 0.67
N HIS A 527 27.64 11.11 0.10
CA HIS A 527 28.78 11.72 -0.61
C HIS A 527 29.55 12.72 0.24
N GLY A 528 28.90 13.27 1.28
CA GLY A 528 29.48 14.20 2.23
C GLY A 528 28.85 15.60 2.18
N PRO A 529 29.35 16.52 3.02
CA PRO A 529 28.88 17.90 3.07
C PRO A 529 29.40 18.72 1.88
N LEU A 530 28.59 19.67 1.42
CA LEU A 530 28.98 20.71 0.48
C LEU A 530 30.01 21.67 1.10
N ARG A 531 30.84 22.30 0.26
CA ARG A 531 31.79 23.32 0.70
C ARG A 531 31.10 24.61 1.15
N ASP A 532 30.11 25.04 0.38
CA ASP A 532 29.36 26.27 0.64
C ASP A 532 28.00 26.00 1.26
N ASP A 533 27.64 26.78 2.29
CA ASP A 533 26.29 26.84 2.84
C ASP A 533 25.37 27.64 1.91
N LEU A 534 24.87 26.95 0.88
CA LEU A 534 24.00 27.51 -0.16
C LEU A 534 22.79 28.27 0.43
N TYR A 535 22.25 27.76 1.54
CA TYR A 535 21.05 28.30 2.18
C TYR A 535 21.34 29.31 3.29
N ARG A 536 22.61 29.55 3.65
CA ARG A 536 23.03 30.33 4.82
C ARG A 536 22.30 29.93 6.10
N SER A 537 22.12 28.63 6.27
CA SER A 537 21.40 28.05 7.41
C SER A 537 22.29 27.81 8.64
N GLY A 538 23.60 28.10 8.53
CA GLY A 538 24.60 27.73 9.52
C GLY A 538 24.98 26.25 9.49
N ARG A 539 24.50 25.51 8.48
CA ARG A 539 24.72 24.07 8.30
C ARG A 539 25.09 23.81 6.85
N ALA A 540 26.17 23.09 6.62
CA ALA A 540 26.52 22.62 5.28
C ALA A 540 25.48 21.58 4.83
N PRO A 541 24.83 21.75 3.66
CA PRO A 541 24.02 20.69 3.08
C PRO A 541 24.87 19.42 2.86
N GLU A 542 24.27 18.25 3.03
CA GLU A 542 24.91 16.97 2.69
C GLU A 542 24.24 16.37 1.44
N VAL A 543 25.05 15.69 0.63
CA VAL A 543 24.60 15.01 -0.60
C VAL A 543 24.51 13.51 -0.35
N TYR A 544 23.38 12.93 -0.74
CA TYR A 544 23.09 11.51 -0.67
C TYR A 544 22.60 11.01 -2.02
N SER A 545 22.79 9.72 -2.31
CA SER A 545 22.18 9.10 -3.48
C SER A 545 21.70 7.68 -3.20
N ASN A 546 20.75 7.21 -4.00
CA ASN A 546 20.38 5.81 -4.02
C ASN A 546 20.04 5.37 -5.45
N ASP A 547 20.55 4.20 -5.82
CA ASP A 547 20.23 3.49 -7.07
C ASP A 547 19.01 2.59 -6.85
N PHE A 548 17.95 2.86 -7.62
CA PHE A 548 16.68 2.15 -7.63
C PHE A 548 16.48 1.27 -8.87
N THR A 549 17.51 1.03 -9.68
CA THR A 549 17.46 -0.01 -10.71
C THR A 549 17.03 -1.35 -10.10
N ALA A 550 16.41 -2.24 -10.87
CA ALA A 550 15.74 -3.42 -10.31
C ALA A 550 16.64 -4.30 -9.41
N GLY A 551 17.94 -4.40 -9.72
CA GLY A 551 18.92 -5.09 -8.88
C GLY A 551 19.27 -4.30 -7.62
N SER A 552 19.76 -3.08 -7.77
CA SER A 552 20.20 -2.21 -6.67
C SER A 552 19.06 -1.83 -5.73
N GLY A 553 17.89 -1.51 -6.25
CA GLY A 553 16.69 -1.17 -5.48
C GLY A 553 16.19 -2.32 -4.61
N ARG A 554 16.27 -3.56 -5.11
CA ARG A 554 15.97 -4.74 -4.29
C ARG A 554 17.00 -4.87 -3.15
N HIS A 555 18.28 -4.81 -3.46
CA HIS A 555 19.34 -4.90 -2.46
C HIS A 555 19.19 -3.80 -1.39
N TRP A 556 18.90 -2.57 -1.82
CA TRP A 556 18.58 -1.46 -0.94
C TRP A 556 17.43 -1.78 0.03
N LEU A 557 16.31 -2.33 -0.46
CA LEU A 557 15.17 -2.68 0.39
C LEU A 557 15.44 -3.87 1.32
N GLN A 558 16.25 -4.83 0.89
CA GLN A 558 16.65 -5.98 1.70
C GLN A 558 17.43 -5.55 2.95
N ARG A 559 18.24 -4.49 2.85
CA ARG A 559 18.96 -3.89 3.99
C ARG A 559 18.05 -3.53 5.17
N PHE A 560 16.76 -3.26 4.96
CA PHE A 560 15.81 -2.96 6.04
C PHE A 560 15.15 -4.19 6.65
N SER A 561 14.99 -5.25 5.85
CA SER A 561 14.13 -6.38 6.21
C SER A 561 14.61 -7.16 7.42
N GLY A 562 15.89 -7.02 7.80
CA GLY A 562 16.52 -7.88 8.80
C GLY A 562 16.63 -9.34 8.35
N ILE A 563 16.09 -9.68 7.18
CA ILE A 563 16.30 -10.94 6.48
C ILE A 563 17.75 -10.87 5.98
N PRO A 564 18.63 -11.80 6.40
CA PRO A 564 20.00 -11.85 5.91
C PRO A 564 19.97 -11.82 4.38
N ASP A 565 20.75 -10.92 3.79
CA ASP A 565 20.83 -10.86 2.35
C ASP A 565 21.30 -12.21 1.82
N ALA A 566 20.61 -12.70 0.79
CA ALA A 566 21.19 -13.74 -0.01
C ALA A 566 22.43 -13.11 -0.68
N PRO A 567 23.63 -13.68 -0.47
CA PRO A 567 24.85 -13.20 -1.08
C PRO A 567 24.65 -12.90 -2.56
N THR A 568 25.05 -11.73 -3.02
CA THR A 568 25.08 -11.40 -4.44
C THR A 568 26.46 -11.72 -5.03
N PRO A 569 26.56 -11.91 -6.36
CA PRO A 569 27.85 -11.97 -7.04
C PRO A 569 28.73 -10.75 -6.76
N GLU A 570 28.12 -9.57 -6.59
CA GLU A 570 28.77 -8.31 -6.27
C GLU A 570 29.36 -8.31 -4.85
N ASP A 571 28.63 -8.83 -3.86
CA ASP A 571 29.14 -9.01 -2.48
C ASP A 571 30.36 -9.93 -2.45
N VAL A 572 30.31 -11.01 -3.24
CA VAL A 572 31.43 -11.95 -3.39
C VAL A 572 32.60 -11.25 -4.07
N ALA A 573 32.38 -10.47 -5.14
CA ALA A 573 33.44 -9.74 -5.81
C ALA A 573 34.11 -8.71 -4.89
N ALA A 574 33.33 -7.94 -4.13
CA ALA A 574 33.84 -6.98 -3.16
C ALA A 574 34.67 -7.67 -2.06
N ALA A 575 34.18 -8.79 -1.52
CA ALA A 575 34.92 -9.58 -0.54
C ALA A 575 36.21 -10.18 -1.12
N LEU A 576 36.20 -10.63 -2.38
CA LEU A 576 37.39 -11.12 -3.07
C LEU A 576 38.40 -10.01 -3.37
N HIS A 577 37.96 -8.79 -3.65
CA HIS A 577 38.86 -7.64 -3.76
C HIS A 577 39.53 -7.28 -2.43
N ALA A 578 38.84 -7.50 -1.31
CA ALA A 578 39.35 -7.30 0.05
C ALA A 578 40.02 -8.55 0.66
N ILE A 579 40.28 -9.61 -0.13
CA ILE A 579 40.65 -10.93 0.42
C ILE A 579 41.93 -10.92 1.27
N ASP A 580 42.86 -10.02 0.95
CA ASP A 580 44.15 -9.85 1.65
C ASP A 580 44.12 -8.72 2.71
N ASP A 581 43.00 -7.99 2.87
CA ASP A 581 42.80 -6.94 3.86
C ASP A 581 41.79 -7.39 4.93
N PRO A 582 42.25 -7.87 6.11
CA PRO A 582 41.34 -8.34 7.16
C PRO A 582 40.38 -7.28 7.68
N ALA A 583 40.76 -5.98 7.66
CA ALA A 583 39.92 -4.91 8.18
C ALA A 583 38.79 -4.58 7.19
N ALA A 584 39.08 -4.50 5.90
CA ALA A 584 38.06 -4.36 4.86
C ALA A 584 37.16 -5.60 4.77
N LEU A 585 37.73 -6.80 4.89
CA LEU A 585 36.94 -8.03 4.87
C LEU A 585 36.01 -8.15 6.09
N ALA A 586 36.37 -7.56 7.23
CA ALA A 586 35.55 -7.49 8.44
C ALA A 586 34.26 -6.65 8.26
N THR A 587 34.15 -5.87 7.20
CA THR A 587 32.92 -5.12 6.87
C THR A 587 32.05 -5.84 5.84
N SER A 588 32.44 -7.05 5.40
CA SER A 588 31.70 -7.79 4.36
C SER A 588 30.32 -8.26 4.86
N PRO A 589 29.25 -8.09 4.05
CA PRO A 589 27.91 -8.60 4.39
C PRO A 589 27.86 -10.14 4.47
N LEU A 590 28.83 -10.83 3.86
CA LEU A 590 28.95 -12.29 3.92
C LEU A 590 29.25 -12.82 5.33
N LEU A 591 29.64 -11.95 6.27
CA LEU A 591 29.88 -12.31 7.67
C LEU A 591 28.61 -12.60 8.48
N THR A 592 27.44 -12.24 7.95
CA THR A 592 26.14 -12.52 8.58
C THR A 592 25.81 -14.01 8.61
N SER A 593 26.49 -14.82 7.81
CA SER A 593 26.29 -16.26 7.73
C SER A 593 27.05 -17.01 8.82
N PRO A 594 26.44 -18.02 9.47
CA PRO A 594 27.10 -18.81 10.51
C PRO A 594 28.27 -19.66 10.00
N ILE A 595 28.39 -19.90 8.68
CA ILE A 595 29.55 -20.59 8.09
C ILE A 595 30.78 -19.67 7.94
N THR A 596 30.57 -18.35 7.89
CA THR A 596 31.62 -17.35 7.71
C THR A 596 31.53 -16.23 8.75
N PRO A 597 31.45 -16.52 10.07
CA PRO A 597 31.11 -15.53 11.10
C PRO A 597 32.23 -14.52 11.38
N THR A 598 33.42 -14.69 10.78
CA THR A 598 34.60 -13.86 10.99
C THR A 598 35.32 -13.62 9.65
N ALA A 599 36.05 -12.51 9.54
CA ALA A 599 36.86 -12.22 8.34
C ALA A 599 37.81 -13.38 7.99
N THR A 600 38.44 -14.02 8.97
CA THR A 600 39.29 -15.19 8.76
C THR A 600 38.52 -16.40 8.22
N ALA A 601 37.32 -16.67 8.76
CA ALA A 601 36.47 -17.74 8.28
C ALA A 601 35.99 -17.48 6.84
N LEU A 602 35.59 -16.24 6.55
CA LEU A 602 35.18 -15.80 5.21
C LEU A 602 36.32 -15.94 4.20
N ARG A 603 37.53 -15.46 4.52
CA ARG A 603 38.70 -15.60 3.65
C ARG A 603 38.99 -17.05 3.31
N ARG A 604 39.03 -17.90 4.34
CA ARG A 604 39.27 -19.35 4.17
C ARG A 604 38.20 -20.00 3.30
N TRP A 605 36.94 -19.65 3.52
CA TRP A 605 35.82 -20.16 2.75
C TRP A 605 35.89 -19.73 1.28
N LEU A 606 36.20 -18.46 0.99
CA LEU A 606 36.35 -17.96 -0.38
C LEU A 606 37.49 -18.65 -1.14
N HIS A 607 38.65 -18.85 -0.52
CA HIS A 607 39.74 -19.61 -1.13
C HIS A 607 39.35 -21.07 -1.39
N ALA A 608 38.68 -21.72 -0.44
CA ALA A 608 38.21 -23.09 -0.61
C ALA A 608 37.23 -23.21 -1.79
N MET A 609 36.28 -22.28 -1.90
CA MET A 609 35.33 -22.25 -3.02
C MET A 609 36.01 -22.02 -4.36
N ILE A 610 36.98 -21.10 -4.45
CA ILE A 610 37.75 -20.89 -5.68
C ILE A 610 38.49 -22.16 -6.09
N ALA A 611 39.15 -22.83 -5.13
CA ALA A 611 39.88 -24.07 -5.37
C ALA A 611 38.96 -25.22 -5.81
N GLU A 612 37.79 -25.37 -5.16
CA GLU A 612 36.79 -26.36 -5.53
C GLU A 612 36.21 -26.10 -6.92
N LEU A 613 35.88 -24.85 -7.25
CA LEU A 613 35.41 -24.50 -8.59
C LEU A 613 36.48 -24.83 -9.63
N ALA A 614 37.74 -24.50 -9.38
CA ALA A 614 38.85 -24.79 -10.31
C ALA A 614 39.09 -26.30 -10.51
N ALA A 615 38.75 -27.12 -9.53
CA ALA A 615 38.86 -28.58 -9.59
C ALA A 615 37.58 -29.28 -10.09
N ALA A 616 36.53 -28.53 -10.46
CA ALA A 616 35.27 -29.10 -10.89
C ALA A 616 35.42 -29.94 -12.17
N ALA A 617 34.66 -31.04 -12.27
CA ALA A 617 34.67 -31.88 -13.47
C ALA A 617 34.02 -31.21 -14.68
N ASP A 618 33.07 -30.29 -14.45
CA ASP A 618 32.48 -29.46 -15.50
C ASP A 618 33.52 -28.43 -16.00
N PRO A 619 33.91 -28.46 -17.29
CA PRO A 619 34.96 -27.58 -17.81
C PRO A 619 34.64 -26.08 -17.67
N VAL A 620 33.35 -25.71 -17.75
CA VAL A 620 32.91 -24.32 -17.64
C VAL A 620 33.12 -23.80 -16.21
N THR A 621 32.78 -24.62 -15.22
CA THR A 621 32.97 -24.33 -13.80
C THR A 621 34.45 -24.30 -13.44
N ALA A 622 35.24 -25.26 -13.94
CA ALA A 622 36.70 -25.30 -13.78
C ALA A 622 37.40 -24.05 -14.32
N GLU A 623 37.01 -23.63 -15.52
CA GLU A 623 37.52 -22.41 -16.15
C GLU A 623 37.14 -21.15 -15.35
N ALA A 624 35.92 -21.08 -14.82
CA ALA A 624 35.49 -19.98 -13.95
C ALA A 624 36.30 -19.90 -12.65
N GLY A 625 36.53 -21.03 -11.97
CA GLY A 625 37.39 -21.10 -10.79
C GLY A 625 38.84 -20.71 -11.09
N THR A 626 39.37 -21.15 -12.23
CA THR A 626 40.72 -20.78 -12.70
C THR A 626 40.84 -19.28 -12.95
N ILE A 627 39.83 -18.64 -13.55
CA ILE A 627 39.77 -17.19 -13.74
C ILE A 627 39.76 -16.45 -12.39
N LEU A 628 38.92 -16.89 -11.44
CA LEU A 628 38.83 -16.27 -10.12
C LEU A 628 40.17 -16.34 -9.37
N ALA A 629 40.82 -17.51 -9.37
CA ALA A 629 42.15 -17.69 -8.78
C ALA A 629 43.19 -16.78 -9.46
N ALA A 630 43.22 -16.74 -10.79
CA ALA A 630 44.20 -15.95 -11.52
C ALA A 630 44.02 -14.43 -11.32
N TYR A 631 42.79 -13.96 -11.10
CA TYR A 631 42.47 -12.55 -10.96
C TYR A 631 42.54 -12.05 -9.50
N TYR A 632 41.94 -12.76 -8.54
CA TYR A 632 41.79 -12.28 -7.17
C TYR A 632 42.89 -12.73 -6.21
N THR A 633 43.57 -13.86 -6.46
CA THR A 633 44.57 -14.39 -5.51
C THR A 633 46.01 -14.15 -5.95
N ARG A 634 46.22 -13.42 -7.05
CA ARG A 634 47.56 -13.08 -7.54
C ARG A 634 47.73 -11.55 -7.53
N PRO A 635 48.85 -11.02 -7.03
CA PRO A 635 49.09 -9.58 -7.03
C PRO A 635 49.03 -9.00 -8.45
N SER A 636 48.27 -7.91 -8.60
CA SER A 636 48.38 -6.95 -9.71
C SER A 636 48.01 -7.45 -11.12
N ALA A 637 47.14 -8.45 -11.25
CA ALA A 637 46.67 -8.91 -12.56
C ALA A 637 45.49 -8.06 -13.07
N THR A 638 45.63 -7.43 -14.24
CA THR A 638 44.48 -6.78 -14.90
C THR A 638 43.59 -7.81 -15.62
N HIS A 639 42.31 -7.51 -15.81
CA HIS A 639 41.39 -8.39 -16.56
C HIS A 639 41.95 -8.81 -17.93
N VAL A 640 42.61 -7.88 -18.63
CA VAL A 640 43.23 -8.12 -19.95
C VAL A 640 44.37 -9.13 -19.83
N GLN A 641 45.26 -8.97 -18.84
CA GLN A 641 46.37 -9.88 -18.62
C GLN A 641 45.91 -11.30 -18.30
N VAL A 642 44.86 -11.45 -17.46
CA VAL A 642 44.30 -12.76 -17.12
C VAL A 642 43.66 -13.40 -18.35
N ALA A 643 42.84 -12.66 -19.09
CA ALA A 643 42.19 -13.17 -20.31
C ALA A 643 43.22 -13.63 -21.36
N SER A 644 44.27 -12.83 -21.61
CA SER A 644 45.34 -13.17 -22.55
C SER A 644 46.12 -14.41 -22.12
N ARG A 645 46.45 -14.55 -20.82
CA ARG A 645 47.19 -15.70 -20.30
C ARG A 645 46.40 -17.01 -20.38
N LEU A 646 45.07 -16.93 -20.22
CA LEU A 646 44.18 -18.09 -20.33
C LEU A 646 43.71 -18.34 -21.77
N HIS A 647 44.22 -17.57 -22.75
CA HIS A 647 43.82 -17.65 -24.16
C HIS A 647 42.30 -17.48 -24.38
N LEU A 648 41.66 -16.63 -23.58
CA LEU A 648 40.22 -16.37 -23.65
C LEU A 648 39.91 -15.06 -24.36
N SER A 649 38.82 -15.04 -25.14
CA SER A 649 38.25 -13.78 -25.61
C SER A 649 37.69 -12.96 -24.44
N ARG A 650 37.71 -11.63 -24.55
CA ARG A 650 37.21 -10.71 -23.51
C ARG A 650 35.76 -11.05 -23.09
N ALA A 651 34.89 -11.35 -24.05
CA ALA A 651 33.50 -11.70 -23.77
C ALA A 651 33.38 -13.02 -22.99
N THR A 652 34.17 -14.04 -23.35
CA THR A 652 34.20 -15.32 -22.62
C THR A 652 34.71 -15.14 -21.20
N TYR A 653 35.79 -14.38 -21.03
CA TYR A 653 36.35 -14.05 -19.73
C TYR A 653 35.30 -13.45 -18.78
N PHE A 654 34.62 -12.37 -19.18
CA PHE A 654 33.62 -11.73 -18.30
C PHE A 654 32.40 -12.62 -18.04
N ARG A 655 31.97 -13.42 -19.02
CA ARG A 655 30.88 -14.39 -18.85
C ARG A 655 31.24 -15.45 -17.80
N ARG A 656 32.46 -15.99 -17.85
CA ARG A 656 32.96 -17.01 -16.92
C ARG A 656 33.24 -16.44 -15.54
N LEU A 657 33.80 -15.23 -15.46
CA LEU A 657 34.00 -14.50 -14.21
C LEU A 657 32.66 -14.31 -13.48
N ARG A 658 31.65 -13.78 -14.17
CA ARG A 658 30.29 -13.60 -13.62
C ARG A 658 29.69 -14.93 -13.18
N HIS A 659 29.82 -15.97 -14.00
CA HIS A 659 29.34 -17.31 -13.67
C HIS A 659 29.96 -17.86 -12.38
N GLY A 660 31.28 -17.74 -12.21
CA GLY A 660 31.97 -18.16 -10.99
C GLY A 660 31.49 -17.41 -9.75
N LEU A 661 31.36 -16.08 -9.84
CA LEU A 661 30.81 -15.26 -8.74
C LEU A 661 29.38 -15.68 -8.37
N THR A 662 28.53 -15.97 -9.37
CA THR A 662 27.16 -16.47 -9.15
C THR A 662 27.14 -17.83 -8.46
N LEU A 663 28.05 -18.76 -8.81
CA LEU A 663 28.13 -20.06 -8.17
C LEU A 663 28.55 -19.96 -6.70
N ILE A 664 29.56 -19.13 -6.39
CA ILE A 664 29.99 -18.89 -5.01
C ILE A 664 28.85 -18.28 -4.18
N ALA A 665 28.19 -17.25 -4.71
CA ALA A 665 27.04 -16.61 -4.06
C ALA A 665 25.89 -17.61 -3.78
N THR A 666 25.55 -18.44 -4.78
CA THR A 666 24.51 -19.47 -4.66
C THR A 666 24.86 -20.52 -3.61
N ARG A 667 26.14 -20.92 -3.53
CA ARG A 667 26.60 -21.91 -2.57
C ARG A 667 26.65 -21.38 -1.14
N HIS A 668 27.13 -20.16 -0.94
CA HIS A 668 27.07 -19.49 0.38
C HIS A 668 25.64 -19.43 0.89
N ARG A 669 24.67 -19.16 0.01
CA ARG A 669 23.24 -19.19 0.34
C ARG A 669 22.75 -20.58 0.75
N HIS A 670 23.15 -21.65 0.05
CA HIS A 670 22.73 -23.02 0.37
C HIS A 670 23.35 -23.56 1.65
N ASP A 671 24.59 -23.16 1.95
CA ASP A 671 25.31 -23.58 3.15
C ASP A 671 24.89 -22.79 4.39
N GLN A 672 24.02 -21.78 4.25
CA GLN A 672 23.31 -21.23 5.40
C GLN A 672 22.34 -22.31 5.93
N PRO A 673 22.50 -22.76 7.20
CA PRO A 673 21.49 -23.62 7.80
C PRO A 673 20.17 -22.89 7.69
N ALA A 674 19.11 -23.60 7.27
CA ALA A 674 17.77 -23.03 7.13
C ALA A 674 17.37 -22.39 8.48
N ALA A 675 17.63 -21.10 8.61
CA ALA A 675 17.38 -20.36 9.82
C ALA A 675 15.87 -20.15 9.86
N TYR A 676 15.23 -20.87 10.78
CA TYR A 676 13.79 -20.89 11.06
C TYR A 676 12.91 -21.69 10.07
N GLY A 677 12.61 -22.93 10.47
CA GLY A 677 11.35 -23.61 10.14
C GLY A 677 10.26 -23.27 11.17
#